data_AF-A0ABD2SGU6-F1
#
_entry.id   AF-A0ABD2SGU6-F1
#
_cell.length_a   1.000
_cell.length_b   1.000
_cell.length_c   1.000
_cell.angle_alpha   90.00
_cell.angle_beta   90.00
_cell.angle_gamma   90.00
#
_symmetry.space_group_name_H-M   'P 1'
#
loop_
_entity.id
_entity.type
_entity.pdbx_description
1 polymer ?
#
loop_
_entity_poly.entity_id
_entity_poly.type
_entity_poly.pdbx_seq_one_letter_code
_entity_poly.pdbx_strand_id
1 'polypeptide(L)'
;MMGTLHRWIGSGCVIMLDWYSLITNPDMLHVSILPCHRQFSRILSNLRFVVVDEAHSYKGAFGCHTALILRRLHRLCSHVYGSNPSFIFSTATSGNPVEHSKELSSVPTIELIQNDGSPSGSKLFMLWNPPLRLKKISKRIKTGIDDGSVDKHLIARRSSPILEVSCLFAEMMQHGLRCIAFCKTRKLCELVLCYTREILQETAPHLVDTICAYRAGYIAEDRRRIEHDFFNGRICGIAATNALELGIDVGHIDATLHLGFPGSIASLWQQAGRSGRRGNASLAIYVAFEGPLDQYFMKFPQKLFRGPIECCHIDARNRQVLEQHLAAAAFEHPLSLSDDEKYFGSGLESIIMALKNKGILSTDISRSATARIWSYVGLEKMPSSAISIRAIETERYKVIDIQKNELLEEIEESKAFFQVYEGANYMNQGKTYLVKELDVANRIAWCQRVDLKYYTKTRDYTDVQVTGANFAYPARTTSLRLPRTTAQAQSCRVTTTWFGFRKIWKKSNQVFDTVELSLPNYTYETQAVWIQVPQTIKTAVETLNYSFRGGLHAACHALLNVVPMYIVGNSSDLASECVNPYDSRNIPERILLYDPHPGGTGISVQVQHIFSELLTAALELLASCCCSGDTGCPNCVQNISCREYNEVLHKDAAIMIIKGVVEEEESYFKSISELS
;
A
#
# COMPACT_ATOMS: atom_id res chain seq x y z
N MET A 1 -29.12 -19.21 9.64
CA MET A 1 -27.72 -19.62 9.85
C MET A 1 -26.69 -18.70 9.17
N MET A 2 -27.04 -17.93 8.13
CA MET A 2 -26.14 -16.90 7.54
C MET A 2 -25.98 -15.60 8.37
N GLY A 3 -26.92 -15.27 9.26
CA GLY A 3 -26.87 -14.02 10.03
C GLY A 3 -25.88 -13.98 11.20
N THR A 4 -25.29 -15.12 11.60
CA THR A 4 -24.40 -15.22 12.76
C THR A 4 -22.91 -15.21 12.41
N LEU A 5 -22.55 -15.27 11.12
CA LEU A 5 -21.16 -15.25 10.63
C LEU A 5 -20.50 -13.85 10.75
N HIS A 6 -21.28 -12.77 10.84
CA HIS A 6 -20.78 -11.40 10.68
C HIS A 6 -20.13 -10.76 11.93
N ARG A 7 -20.09 -11.44 13.07
CA ARG A 7 -19.68 -10.83 14.37
C ARG A 7 -18.16 -10.77 14.66
N TRP A 8 -17.30 -11.28 13.75
CA TRP A 8 -15.84 -11.37 13.99
C TRP A 8 -14.97 -10.89 12.81
N ILE A 9 -15.52 -10.13 11.87
CA ILE A 9 -14.85 -9.80 10.60
C ILE A 9 -13.97 -8.56 10.76
N GLY A 10 -12.67 -8.79 10.90
CA GLY A 10 -11.64 -7.77 10.75
C GLY A 10 -10.35 -8.42 10.24
N SER A 11 -10.13 -8.34 8.92
CA SER A 11 -8.98 -8.85 8.16
C SER A 11 -9.05 -10.33 7.76
N GLY A 12 -9.49 -10.61 6.52
CA GLY A 12 -9.21 -11.83 5.76
C GLY A 12 -9.54 -13.14 6.48
N CYS A 13 -10.74 -13.67 6.25
CA CYS A 13 -11.17 -14.90 6.90
C CYS A 13 -10.94 -16.12 6.00
N VAL A 14 -10.35 -17.17 6.56
CA VAL A 14 -10.43 -18.54 6.04
C VAL A 14 -11.39 -19.30 6.96
N ILE A 15 -12.51 -19.76 6.42
CA ILE A 15 -13.52 -20.52 7.17
C ILE A 15 -13.37 -22.00 6.78
N MET A 16 -13.06 -22.83 7.76
CA MET A 16 -13.02 -24.29 7.62
C MET A 16 -14.35 -24.87 8.11
N LEU A 17 -15.07 -25.57 7.25
CA LEU A 17 -16.42 -26.09 7.56
C LEU A 17 -16.44 -27.63 7.60
N ASP A 18 -16.82 -28.17 8.77
CA ASP A 18 -17.66 -29.37 8.94
C ASP A 18 -18.62 -29.12 10.14
N TRP A 19 -19.21 -30.14 10.80
CA TRP A 19 -20.14 -30.02 11.96
C TRP A 19 -19.73 -28.98 13.06
N TYR A 20 -18.48 -28.53 13.06
CA TYR A 20 -17.97 -27.34 13.73
C TYR A 20 -17.34 -26.37 12.70
N SER A 21 -17.75 -25.10 12.68
CA SER A 21 -17.12 -24.06 11.86
C SER A 21 -15.90 -23.47 12.58
N LEU A 22 -14.72 -23.47 11.95
CA LEU A 22 -13.53 -22.76 12.45
C LEU A 22 -13.27 -21.52 11.58
N ILE A 23 -13.38 -20.35 12.20
CA ILE A 23 -13.11 -19.04 11.61
C ILE A 23 -11.70 -18.64 12.02
N THR A 24 -10.82 -18.45 11.04
CA THR A 24 -9.41 -18.09 11.28
C THR A 24 -8.91 -17.12 10.20
N ASN A 25 -7.66 -16.68 10.30
CA ASN A 25 -6.97 -15.86 9.30
C ASN A 25 -5.67 -16.54 8.83
N PRO A 26 -5.04 -16.08 7.74
CA PRO A 26 -3.79 -16.66 7.24
C PRO A 26 -2.66 -16.67 8.28
N ASP A 27 -2.59 -15.66 9.15
CA ASP A 27 -1.57 -15.53 10.20
C ASP A 27 -1.68 -16.68 11.22
N MET A 28 -2.88 -16.93 11.72
CA MET A 28 -3.17 -18.02 12.66
C MET A 28 -3.02 -19.40 12.00
N LEU A 29 -3.36 -19.52 10.72
CA LEU A 29 -3.05 -20.74 9.95
C LEU A 29 -1.54 -20.98 9.91
N HIS A 30 -0.76 -19.96 9.56
CA HIS A 30 0.68 -20.03 9.38
C HIS A 30 1.44 -20.33 10.68
N VAL A 31 1.17 -19.59 11.74
CA VAL A 31 1.96 -19.61 12.99
C VAL A 31 1.44 -20.65 13.98
N SER A 32 0.16 -21.01 13.93
CA SER A 32 -0.45 -21.87 14.96
C SER A 32 -1.01 -23.19 14.42
N ILE A 33 -1.91 -23.15 13.45
CA ILE A 33 -2.67 -24.36 13.05
C ILE A 33 -1.78 -25.35 12.30
N LEU A 34 -1.07 -24.90 11.27
CA LEU A 34 -0.24 -25.78 10.45
C LEU A 34 0.96 -26.39 11.20
N PRO A 35 1.80 -25.62 11.93
CA PRO A 35 2.93 -26.21 12.67
C PRO A 35 2.48 -27.13 13.82
N CYS A 36 1.30 -26.88 14.40
CA CYS A 36 0.71 -27.70 15.47
C CYS A 36 -0.43 -28.61 14.96
N HIS A 37 -0.45 -28.97 13.68
CA HIS A 37 -1.57 -29.63 13.00
C HIS A 37 -2.12 -30.86 13.73
N ARG A 38 -1.27 -31.63 14.44
CA ARG A 38 -1.68 -32.78 15.25
C ARG A 38 -2.78 -32.45 16.27
N GLN A 39 -2.75 -31.26 16.87
CA GLN A 39 -3.76 -30.78 17.81
C GLN A 39 -5.12 -30.50 17.12
N PHE A 40 -5.08 -30.24 15.81
CA PHE A 40 -6.24 -29.97 14.96
C PHE A 40 -6.67 -31.18 14.11
N SER A 41 -6.13 -32.36 14.41
CA SER A 41 -6.36 -33.60 13.64
C SER A 41 -7.83 -33.89 13.37
N ARG A 42 -8.70 -33.73 14.38
CA ARG A 42 -10.15 -33.95 14.23
C ARG A 42 -10.78 -33.08 13.14
N ILE A 43 -10.38 -31.81 13.04
CA ILE A 43 -10.90 -30.88 12.03
C ILE A 43 -10.28 -31.19 10.67
N LEU A 44 -8.96 -31.37 10.62
CA LEU A 44 -8.24 -31.57 9.36
C LEU A 44 -8.61 -32.91 8.68
N SER A 45 -8.87 -33.97 9.44
CA SER A 45 -9.35 -35.26 8.91
C SER A 45 -10.75 -35.21 8.30
N ASN A 46 -11.60 -34.27 8.70
CA ASN A 46 -12.97 -34.15 8.21
C ASN A 46 -13.20 -32.87 7.38
N LEU A 47 -12.12 -32.18 6.99
CA LEU A 47 -12.23 -30.90 6.31
C LEU A 47 -12.78 -31.08 4.89
N ARG A 48 -14.00 -30.57 4.67
CA ARG A 48 -14.69 -30.64 3.37
C ARG A 48 -14.59 -29.37 2.56
N PHE A 49 -14.66 -28.22 3.23
CA PHE A 49 -14.65 -26.92 2.57
C PHE A 49 -13.66 -25.96 3.23
N VAL A 50 -12.94 -25.23 2.38
CA VAL A 50 -12.12 -24.07 2.75
C VAL A 50 -12.71 -22.86 2.05
N VAL A 51 -13.35 -21.98 2.81
CA VAL A 51 -13.93 -20.73 2.30
C VAL A 51 -12.91 -19.61 2.50
N VAL A 52 -12.53 -18.94 1.42
CA VAL A 52 -11.64 -17.79 1.41
C VAL A 52 -12.47 -16.56 1.08
N ASP A 53 -12.75 -15.74 2.09
CA ASP A 53 -13.53 -14.53 1.92
C ASP A 53 -12.63 -13.33 1.57
N GLU A 54 -13.19 -12.37 0.83
CA GLU A 54 -12.51 -11.18 0.30
C GLU A 54 -11.19 -11.50 -0.42
N ALA A 55 -11.22 -12.48 -1.34
CA ALA A 55 -10.03 -13.04 -1.96
C ALA A 55 -9.12 -11.98 -2.59
N HIS A 56 -9.69 -10.95 -3.24
CA HIS A 56 -8.96 -9.79 -3.80
C HIS A 56 -8.05 -9.04 -2.81
N SER A 57 -8.23 -9.22 -1.49
CA SER A 57 -7.35 -8.65 -0.47
C SER A 57 -6.00 -9.37 -0.41
N TYR A 58 -5.95 -10.65 -0.81
CA TYR A 58 -4.73 -11.45 -0.89
C TYR A 58 -4.04 -11.22 -2.24
N LYS A 59 -3.32 -10.13 -2.37
CA LYS A 59 -2.58 -9.76 -3.59
C LYS A 59 -1.16 -9.33 -3.25
N GLY A 60 -0.29 -9.32 -4.24
CA GLY A 60 1.11 -8.95 -4.07
C GLY A 60 1.84 -9.86 -3.09
N ALA A 61 2.79 -9.33 -2.33
CA ALA A 61 3.57 -10.13 -1.38
C ALA A 61 2.72 -10.89 -0.36
N PHE A 62 1.71 -10.22 0.24
CA PHE A 62 0.78 -10.88 1.18
C PHE A 62 -0.03 -11.99 0.50
N GLY A 63 -0.42 -11.78 -0.76
CA GLY A 63 -1.05 -12.82 -1.58
C GLY A 63 -0.15 -14.02 -1.81
N CYS A 64 1.15 -13.82 -2.09
CA CYS A 64 2.12 -14.89 -2.27
C CYS A 64 2.28 -15.74 -1.01
N HIS A 65 2.43 -15.11 0.15
CA HIS A 65 2.48 -15.82 1.43
C HIS A 65 1.19 -16.62 1.69
N THR A 66 0.04 -15.98 1.48
CA THR A 66 -1.27 -16.62 1.67
C THR A 66 -1.45 -17.82 0.75
N ALA A 67 -1.03 -17.72 -0.51
CA ALA A 67 -1.09 -18.82 -1.45
C ALA A 67 -0.31 -20.05 -0.96
N LEU A 68 0.92 -19.84 -0.49
CA LEU A 68 1.77 -20.92 0.04
C LEU A 68 1.26 -21.50 1.36
N ILE A 69 0.58 -20.70 2.18
CA ILE A 69 -0.13 -21.18 3.38
C ILE A 69 -1.28 -22.11 3.00
N LEU A 70 -2.11 -21.71 2.02
CA LEU A 70 -3.22 -22.53 1.55
C LEU A 70 -2.73 -23.83 0.88
N ARG A 71 -1.64 -23.77 0.13
CA ARG A 71 -0.99 -24.95 -0.48
C ARG A 71 -0.44 -25.91 0.59
N ARG A 72 0.18 -25.39 1.66
CA ARG A 72 0.61 -26.18 2.83
C ARG A 72 -0.57 -26.84 3.56
N LEU A 73 -1.68 -26.11 3.73
CA LEU A 73 -2.91 -26.67 4.28
C LEU A 73 -3.42 -27.82 3.41
N HIS A 74 -3.53 -27.62 2.10
CA HIS A 74 -4.01 -28.63 1.15
C HIS A 74 -3.11 -29.86 1.14
N ARG A 75 -1.79 -29.65 1.17
CA ARG A 75 -0.77 -30.69 1.31
C ARG A 75 -0.97 -31.53 2.58
N LEU A 76 -1.12 -30.90 3.75
CA LEU A 76 -1.33 -31.63 5.01
C LEU A 76 -2.64 -32.42 5.01
N CYS A 77 -3.71 -31.83 4.50
CA CYS A 77 -5.00 -32.51 4.35
C CYS A 77 -4.82 -33.79 3.52
N SER A 78 -4.17 -33.68 2.35
CA SER A 78 -3.96 -34.80 1.43
C SER A 78 -3.01 -35.87 1.96
N HIS A 79 -1.84 -35.48 2.49
CA HIS A 79 -0.75 -36.42 2.80
C HIS A 79 -0.80 -36.99 4.22
N VAL A 80 -1.36 -36.25 5.17
CA VAL A 80 -1.38 -36.66 6.59
C VAL A 80 -2.76 -37.13 7.03
N TYR A 81 -3.82 -36.45 6.57
CA TYR A 81 -5.16 -36.64 7.10
C TYR A 81 -6.13 -37.36 6.16
N GLY A 82 -5.74 -37.58 4.90
CA GLY A 82 -6.57 -38.24 3.90
C GLY A 82 -7.80 -37.44 3.46
N SER A 83 -7.84 -36.14 3.73
CA SER A 83 -8.92 -35.24 3.33
C SER A 83 -8.52 -34.42 2.10
N ASN A 84 -9.50 -34.09 1.24
CA ASN A 84 -9.27 -33.28 0.05
C ASN A 84 -10.36 -32.19 -0.05
N PRO A 85 -10.18 -31.04 0.63
CA PRO A 85 -11.22 -30.03 0.72
C PRO A 85 -11.45 -29.30 -0.61
N SER A 86 -12.69 -28.89 -0.86
CA SER A 86 -13.04 -27.96 -1.92
C SER A 86 -12.85 -26.51 -1.47
N PHE A 87 -12.35 -25.67 -2.37
CA PHE A 87 -12.16 -24.25 -2.09
C PHE A 87 -13.34 -23.43 -2.62
N ILE A 88 -13.80 -22.47 -1.82
CA ILE A 88 -14.86 -21.52 -2.18
C ILE A 88 -14.29 -20.12 -1.97
N PHE A 89 -14.32 -19.30 -3.01
CA PHE A 89 -13.80 -17.93 -2.96
C PHE A 89 -14.94 -16.93 -3.07
N SER A 90 -14.93 -15.94 -2.19
CA SER A 90 -15.74 -14.72 -2.30
C SER A 90 -14.81 -13.56 -2.61
N THR A 91 -15.11 -12.77 -3.64
CA THR A 91 -14.28 -11.63 -4.01
C THR A 91 -15.13 -10.48 -4.54
N ALA A 92 -14.73 -9.25 -4.21
CA ALA A 92 -15.21 -8.07 -4.89
C ALA A 92 -14.70 -8.00 -6.34
N THR A 93 -15.16 -6.98 -7.06
CA THR A 93 -14.84 -6.77 -8.48
C THR A 93 -13.33 -6.73 -8.72
N SER A 94 -12.87 -7.64 -9.59
CA SER A 94 -11.47 -7.84 -9.97
C SER A 94 -11.40 -8.13 -11.47
N GLY A 95 -10.29 -7.75 -12.13
CA GLY A 95 -10.09 -8.03 -13.56
C GLY A 95 -9.84 -9.51 -13.90
N ASN A 96 -9.39 -10.32 -12.93
CA ASN A 96 -8.93 -11.71 -13.14
C ASN A 96 -9.28 -12.67 -11.97
N PRO A 97 -10.55 -12.76 -11.52
CA PRO A 97 -10.92 -13.49 -10.30
C PRO A 97 -10.64 -15.00 -10.38
N VAL A 98 -10.72 -15.61 -11.57
CA VAL A 98 -10.50 -17.06 -11.77
C VAL A 98 -9.01 -17.38 -11.67
N GLU A 99 -8.18 -16.66 -12.42
CA GLU A 99 -6.73 -16.83 -12.45
C GLU A 99 -6.14 -16.60 -11.06
N HIS A 100 -6.59 -15.54 -10.39
CA HIS A 100 -6.17 -15.19 -9.04
C HIS A 100 -6.50 -16.28 -8.01
N SER A 101 -7.73 -16.81 -8.03
CA SER A 101 -8.17 -17.86 -7.10
C SER A 101 -7.47 -19.21 -7.36
N LYS A 102 -7.20 -19.54 -8.63
CA LYS A 102 -6.40 -20.70 -9.01
C LYS A 102 -4.98 -20.59 -8.46
N GLU A 103 -4.34 -19.44 -8.63
CA GLU A 103 -2.98 -19.22 -8.13
C GLU A 103 -2.93 -19.27 -6.58
N LEU A 104 -3.94 -18.71 -5.90
CA LEU A 104 -4.04 -18.77 -4.44
C LEU A 104 -4.07 -20.19 -3.86
N SER A 105 -4.75 -21.13 -4.52
CA SER A 105 -5.00 -22.47 -3.93
C SER A 105 -4.30 -23.62 -4.64
N SER A 106 -3.71 -23.39 -5.81
CA SER A 106 -3.12 -24.45 -6.64
C SER A 106 -4.11 -25.55 -7.03
N VAL A 107 -5.40 -25.19 -7.17
CA VAL A 107 -6.46 -26.10 -7.64
C VAL A 107 -6.58 -26.07 -9.16
N PRO A 108 -6.91 -27.19 -9.81
CA PRO A 108 -6.89 -27.29 -11.27
C PRO A 108 -8.03 -26.50 -11.93
N THR A 109 -9.17 -26.35 -11.27
CA THR A 109 -10.38 -25.73 -11.82
C THR A 109 -11.04 -24.81 -10.81
N ILE A 110 -11.56 -23.69 -11.30
CA ILE A 110 -12.38 -22.72 -10.57
C ILE A 110 -13.54 -22.37 -11.49
N GLU A 111 -14.77 -22.52 -10.98
CA GLU A 111 -15.98 -22.09 -11.64
C GLU A 111 -16.32 -20.66 -11.21
N LEU A 112 -16.54 -19.76 -12.18
CA LEU A 112 -16.90 -18.38 -11.90
C LEU A 112 -18.41 -18.22 -11.86
N ILE A 113 -18.92 -17.79 -10.71
CA ILE A 113 -20.33 -17.38 -10.55
C ILE A 113 -20.39 -15.86 -10.67
N GLN A 114 -20.78 -15.36 -11.85
CA GLN A 114 -20.81 -13.92 -12.15
C GLN A 114 -22.22 -13.30 -12.12
N ASN A 115 -23.26 -14.13 -12.26
CA ASN A 115 -24.63 -13.63 -12.34
C ASN A 115 -25.09 -13.09 -10.97
N ASP A 116 -25.05 -11.77 -10.82
CA ASP A 116 -25.59 -11.09 -9.65
C ASP A 116 -27.12 -11.01 -9.73
N GLY A 117 -27.79 -11.84 -8.94
CA GLY A 117 -29.24 -11.82 -8.77
C GLY A 117 -29.70 -11.01 -7.55
N SER A 118 -28.80 -10.27 -6.89
CA SER A 118 -29.14 -9.52 -5.69
C SER A 118 -29.96 -8.26 -6.02
N PRO A 119 -30.88 -7.84 -5.12
CA PRO A 119 -31.68 -6.65 -5.35
C PRO A 119 -30.80 -5.39 -5.30
N SER A 120 -30.68 -4.71 -6.45
CA SER A 120 -29.98 -3.43 -6.59
C SER A 120 -30.96 -2.29 -6.84
N GLY A 121 -30.73 -1.17 -6.16
CA GLY A 121 -31.45 0.08 -6.41
C GLY A 121 -30.69 0.98 -7.37
N SER A 122 -31.36 2.04 -7.86
CA SER A 122 -30.70 3.06 -8.67
C SER A 122 -29.55 3.71 -7.91
N LYS A 123 -28.36 3.80 -8.52
CA LYS A 123 -27.19 4.46 -7.93
C LYS A 123 -26.79 5.65 -8.79
N LEU A 124 -26.79 6.85 -8.19
CA LEU A 124 -26.25 8.05 -8.81
C LEU A 124 -24.77 8.21 -8.39
N PHE A 125 -23.86 8.19 -9.37
CA PHE A 125 -22.45 8.47 -9.14
C PHE A 125 -22.10 9.87 -9.67
N MET A 126 -21.65 10.77 -8.79
CA MET A 126 -21.32 12.15 -9.10
C MET A 126 -19.82 12.43 -8.98
N LEU A 127 -19.29 13.19 -9.94
CA LEU A 127 -17.95 13.74 -9.89
C LEU A 127 -18.03 15.21 -9.49
N TRP A 128 -17.40 15.58 -8.38
CA TRP A 128 -17.41 16.93 -7.83
C TRP A 128 -16.01 17.53 -7.90
N ASN A 129 -15.82 18.51 -8.79
CA ASN A 129 -14.58 19.27 -8.87
C ASN A 129 -14.78 20.62 -8.15
N PRO A 130 -14.14 20.86 -6.98
CA PRO A 130 -14.32 22.09 -6.21
C PRO A 130 -14.18 23.36 -7.06
N PRO A 131 -15.07 24.36 -6.89
CA PRO A 131 -15.09 25.55 -7.73
C PRO A 131 -13.84 26.41 -7.52
N LEU A 132 -13.38 27.08 -8.58
CA LEU A 132 -12.33 28.09 -8.51
C LEU A 132 -12.89 29.35 -7.84
N ARG A 133 -12.32 29.77 -6.71
CA ARG A 133 -12.63 31.06 -6.08
C ARG A 133 -11.51 32.05 -6.37
N LEU A 134 -11.87 33.24 -6.83
CA LEU A 134 -10.93 34.35 -6.99
C LEU A 134 -10.62 34.94 -5.62
N LYS A 135 -9.38 34.80 -5.15
CA LYS A 135 -8.92 35.43 -3.91
C LYS A 135 -8.09 36.67 -4.25
N LYS A 136 -8.54 37.84 -3.78
CA LYS A 136 -7.74 39.08 -3.83
C LYS A 136 -6.63 38.95 -2.78
N ILE A 137 -5.38 38.88 -3.20
CA ILE A 137 -4.22 38.93 -2.29
C ILE A 137 -3.55 40.29 -2.48
N SER A 138 -3.53 41.10 -1.43
CA SER A 138 -2.70 42.30 -1.35
C SER A 138 -1.38 41.94 -0.69
N LYS A 139 -0.31 41.70 -1.48
CA LYS A 139 1.05 41.66 -0.94
C LYS A 139 1.52 43.09 -0.71
N ARG A 140 1.81 43.47 0.53
CA ARG A 140 2.62 44.67 0.81
C ARG A 140 4.08 44.31 0.55
N ILE A 141 4.63 44.80 -0.56
CA ILE A 141 6.06 44.76 -0.80
C ILE A 141 6.67 45.81 0.16
N LYS A 142 7.44 45.38 1.15
CA LYS A 142 8.33 46.28 1.91
C LYS A 142 9.61 46.45 1.09
N THR A 143 9.57 47.29 0.07
CA THR A 143 10.77 47.93 -0.47
C THR A 143 11.00 49.19 0.35
N GLY A 144 12.22 49.37 0.87
CA GLY A 144 12.58 50.49 1.77
C GLY A 144 12.65 51.85 1.10
N ILE A 145 11.82 52.14 0.11
CA ILE A 145 11.69 53.44 -0.54
C ILE A 145 10.19 53.67 -0.69
N ASP A 146 9.70 54.74 -0.09
CA ASP A 146 8.31 55.19 -0.13
C ASP A 146 7.84 55.34 -1.59
N ASP A 147 7.11 54.35 -2.10
CA ASP A 147 6.04 54.60 -3.06
C ASP A 147 4.99 53.48 -3.02
N GLY A 148 3.74 53.85 -2.75
CA GLY A 148 2.65 52.96 -2.39
C GLY A 148 1.93 52.29 -3.56
N SER A 149 2.64 51.51 -4.40
CA SER A 149 1.99 50.68 -5.41
C SER A 149 1.61 49.31 -4.85
N VAL A 150 0.30 49.07 -4.70
CA VAL A 150 -0.25 47.76 -4.31
C VAL A 150 -0.48 46.95 -5.59
N ASP A 151 0.45 46.07 -5.93
CA ASP A 151 0.23 45.09 -7.01
C ASP A 151 -0.86 44.09 -6.59
N LYS A 152 -2.05 44.27 -7.17
CA LYS A 152 -3.21 43.39 -6.95
C LYS A 152 -3.16 42.23 -7.93
N HIS A 153 -2.47 41.15 -7.56
CA HIS A 153 -2.61 39.89 -8.30
C HIS A 153 -3.87 39.14 -7.86
N LEU A 154 -4.75 38.83 -8.83
CA LEU A 154 -5.84 37.90 -8.65
C LEU A 154 -5.29 36.48 -8.83
N ILE A 155 -5.26 35.70 -7.74
CA ILE A 155 -4.92 34.28 -7.82
C ILE A 155 -6.22 33.50 -7.67
N ALA A 156 -6.60 32.76 -8.71
CA ALA A 156 -7.68 31.79 -8.64
C ALA A 156 -7.18 30.58 -7.84
N ARG A 157 -7.88 30.21 -6.76
CA ARG A 157 -7.59 29.01 -5.96
C ARG A 157 -8.88 28.24 -5.74
N ARG A 158 -8.89 26.91 -5.89
CA ARG A 158 -10.13 26.17 -5.65
C ARG A 158 -10.49 26.21 -4.16
N SER A 159 -11.78 26.06 -3.89
CA SER A 159 -12.26 25.78 -2.54
C SER A 159 -11.61 24.51 -2.02
N SER A 160 -11.38 24.43 -0.70
CA SER A 160 -10.76 23.26 -0.09
C SER A 160 -11.62 22.01 -0.33
N PRO A 161 -11.10 20.95 -0.97
CA PRO A 161 -11.84 19.70 -1.18
C PRO A 161 -12.35 19.09 0.14
N ILE A 162 -11.59 19.26 1.23
CA ILE A 162 -11.96 18.80 2.57
C ILE A 162 -13.21 19.55 3.06
N LEU A 163 -13.26 20.86 2.84
CA LEU A 163 -14.42 21.67 3.22
C LEU A 163 -15.63 21.34 2.37
N GLU A 164 -15.46 21.17 1.05
CA GLU A 164 -16.54 20.77 0.14
C GLU A 164 -17.16 19.42 0.54
N VAL A 165 -16.33 18.39 0.81
CA VAL A 165 -16.81 17.11 1.34
C VAL A 165 -17.54 17.30 2.67
N SER A 166 -17.02 18.13 3.57
CA SER A 166 -17.62 18.35 4.89
C SER A 166 -18.98 19.05 4.80
N CYS A 167 -19.15 20.00 3.88
CA CYS A 167 -20.43 20.64 3.58
C CYS A 167 -21.43 19.63 3.01
N LEU A 168 -21.03 18.83 2.02
CA LEU A 168 -21.88 17.78 1.45
C LEU A 168 -22.28 16.75 2.52
N PHE A 169 -21.35 16.37 3.38
CA PHE A 169 -21.59 15.40 4.45
C PHE A 169 -22.59 15.95 5.49
N ALA A 170 -22.38 17.18 5.96
CA ALA A 170 -23.31 17.84 6.88
C ALA A 170 -24.71 17.99 6.25
N GLU A 171 -24.79 18.38 4.98
CA GLU A 171 -26.07 18.50 4.26
C GLU A 171 -26.80 17.16 4.19
N MET A 172 -26.12 16.09 3.77
CA MET A 172 -26.71 14.75 3.70
C MET A 172 -27.24 14.28 5.05
N MET A 173 -26.48 14.50 6.13
CA MET A 173 -26.90 14.16 7.49
C MET A 173 -28.13 14.95 7.94
N GLN A 174 -28.22 16.25 7.60
CA GLN A 174 -29.39 17.09 7.90
C GLN A 174 -30.66 16.61 7.20
N HIS A 175 -30.53 15.97 6.04
CA HIS A 175 -31.64 15.30 5.34
C HIS A 175 -31.90 13.86 5.81
N GLY A 176 -31.26 13.43 6.90
CA GLY A 176 -31.46 12.11 7.50
C GLY A 176 -30.80 10.95 6.75
N LEU A 177 -29.85 11.23 5.86
CA LEU A 177 -29.12 10.19 5.13
C LEU A 177 -28.00 9.62 6.00
N ARG A 178 -27.83 8.29 5.92
CA ARG A 178 -26.70 7.59 6.50
C ARG A 178 -25.54 7.54 5.53
N CYS A 179 -24.38 8.08 5.92
CA CYS A 179 -23.28 8.28 4.98
C CYS A 179 -21.92 7.82 5.50
N ILE A 180 -21.05 7.42 4.57
CA ILE A 180 -19.62 7.18 4.82
C ILE A 180 -18.79 8.10 3.94
N ALA A 181 -17.87 8.85 4.53
CA ALA A 181 -16.86 9.63 3.82
C ALA A 181 -15.50 8.93 3.86
N PHE A 182 -15.13 8.29 2.75
CA PHE A 182 -13.83 7.66 2.57
C PHE A 182 -12.74 8.71 2.32
N CYS A 183 -11.67 8.62 3.11
CA CYS A 183 -10.53 9.52 3.10
C CYS A 183 -9.22 8.74 2.93
N LYS A 184 -8.28 9.27 2.14
CA LYS A 184 -6.99 8.58 1.86
C LYS A 184 -6.09 8.41 3.10
N THR A 185 -6.19 9.31 4.07
CA THR A 185 -5.29 9.31 5.24
C THR A 185 -6.06 9.45 6.55
N ARG A 186 -5.46 8.95 7.64
CA ARG A 186 -5.99 9.09 9.01
C ARG A 186 -6.26 10.57 9.35
N LYS A 187 -5.33 11.45 8.99
CA LYS A 187 -5.45 12.90 9.19
C LYS A 187 -6.63 13.52 8.44
N LEU A 188 -6.89 13.10 7.19
CA LEU A 188 -8.04 13.61 6.43
C LEU A 188 -9.37 13.20 7.06
N CYS A 189 -9.49 11.97 7.60
CA CYS A 189 -10.69 11.53 8.31
C CYS A 189 -11.02 12.47 9.48
N GLU A 190 -10.00 12.77 10.29
CA GLU A 190 -10.13 13.64 11.46
C GLU A 190 -10.48 15.08 11.07
N LEU A 191 -9.90 15.60 9.98
CA LEU A 191 -10.23 16.94 9.46
C LEU A 191 -11.66 17.03 8.91
N VAL A 192 -12.12 16.03 8.15
CA VAL A 192 -13.50 15.96 7.66
C VAL A 192 -14.47 15.90 8.84
N LEU A 193 -14.17 15.10 9.87
CA LEU A 193 -14.97 15.04 11.08
C LEU A 193 -15.05 16.41 11.78
N CYS A 194 -13.91 17.09 11.99
CA CYS A 194 -13.89 18.41 12.62
C CYS A 194 -14.74 19.43 11.86
N TYR A 195 -14.51 19.60 10.56
CA TYR A 195 -15.25 20.59 9.78
C TYR A 195 -16.74 20.26 9.66
N THR A 196 -17.10 18.98 9.53
CA THR A 196 -18.50 18.58 9.50
C THR A 196 -19.20 18.90 10.83
N ARG A 197 -18.53 18.64 11.97
CA ARG A 197 -19.06 19.03 13.29
C ARG A 197 -19.17 20.53 13.47
N GLU A 198 -18.20 21.32 13.00
CA GLU A 198 -18.28 22.79 13.03
C GLU A 198 -19.52 23.30 12.26
N ILE A 199 -19.77 22.76 11.06
CA ILE A 199 -20.94 23.10 10.26
C ILE A 199 -22.24 22.68 10.97
N LEU A 200 -22.32 21.44 11.45
CA LEU A 200 -23.50 20.94 12.17
C LEU A 200 -23.75 21.68 13.48
N GLN A 201 -22.72 22.16 14.16
CA GLN A 201 -22.88 22.95 15.38
C GLN A 201 -23.60 24.28 15.10
N GLU A 202 -23.46 24.84 13.90
CA GLU A 202 -24.15 26.05 13.45
C GLU A 202 -25.54 25.75 12.89
N THR A 203 -25.70 24.65 12.14
CA THR A 203 -26.94 24.38 11.37
C THR A 203 -27.89 23.36 12.02
N ALA A 204 -27.36 22.31 12.66
CA ALA A 204 -28.13 21.22 13.26
C ALA A 204 -27.40 20.60 14.49
N PRO A 205 -27.38 21.29 15.65
CA PRO A 205 -26.56 20.88 16.80
C PRO A 205 -26.84 19.46 17.33
N HIS A 206 -28.07 18.98 17.17
CA HIS A 206 -28.48 17.64 17.60
C HIS A 206 -27.81 16.50 16.81
N LEU A 207 -27.20 16.79 15.65
CA LEU A 207 -26.50 15.81 14.81
C LEU A 207 -24.99 15.75 15.08
N VAL A 208 -24.41 16.67 15.85
CA VAL A 208 -22.96 16.79 16.06
C VAL A 208 -22.34 15.51 16.64
N ASP A 209 -23.06 14.85 17.55
CA ASP A 209 -22.63 13.59 18.19
C ASP A 209 -23.00 12.34 17.38
N THR A 210 -23.71 12.50 16.27
CA THR A 210 -24.09 11.40 15.35
C THR A 210 -23.08 11.17 14.22
N ILE A 211 -21.95 11.87 14.24
CA ILE A 211 -20.82 11.68 13.32
C ILE A 211 -19.53 11.32 14.07
N CYS A 212 -18.76 10.38 13.53
CA CYS A 212 -17.45 9.99 14.08
C CYS A 212 -16.42 9.72 12.98
N ALA A 213 -15.17 9.51 13.39
CA ALA A 213 -14.11 9.01 12.50
C ALA A 213 -13.94 7.49 12.71
N TYR A 214 -13.40 6.79 11.71
CA TYR A 214 -13.08 5.36 11.80
C TYR A 214 -11.77 5.04 11.07
N ARG A 215 -10.84 4.36 11.75
CA ARG A 215 -9.56 3.93 11.18
C ARG A 215 -9.00 2.71 11.90
N ALA A 216 -8.18 1.95 11.19
CA ALA A 216 -7.66 0.66 11.68
C ALA A 216 -6.80 0.75 12.95
N GLY A 217 -6.17 1.89 13.24
CA GLY A 217 -5.33 2.06 14.43
C GLY A 217 -6.11 2.15 15.74
N TYR A 218 -7.38 2.52 15.70
CA TYR A 218 -8.19 2.59 16.93
C TYR A 218 -8.24 1.23 17.64
N ILE A 219 -8.28 1.29 18.97
CA ILE A 219 -8.41 0.12 19.82
C ILE A 219 -9.65 -0.69 19.43
N ALA A 220 -9.55 -2.02 19.57
CA ALA A 220 -10.59 -2.93 19.09
C ALA A 220 -11.96 -2.66 19.73
N GLU A 221 -11.98 -2.24 20.99
CA GLU A 221 -13.21 -1.91 21.73
C GLU A 221 -13.94 -0.70 21.12
N ASP A 222 -13.21 0.37 20.79
CA ASP A 222 -13.78 1.55 20.14
C ASP A 222 -14.28 1.26 18.74
N ARG A 223 -13.55 0.47 17.95
CA ARG A 223 -14.00 0.07 16.61
C ARG A 223 -15.31 -0.69 16.68
N ARG A 224 -15.41 -1.68 17.57
CA ARG A 224 -16.65 -2.46 17.80
C ARG A 224 -17.81 -1.57 18.25
N ARG A 225 -17.54 -0.60 19.14
CA ARG A 225 -18.56 0.36 19.60
C ARG A 225 -19.08 1.20 18.45
N ILE A 226 -18.19 1.78 17.64
CA ILE A 226 -18.55 2.59 16.46
C ILE A 226 -19.34 1.77 15.44
N GLU A 227 -18.87 0.56 15.11
CA GLU A 227 -19.55 -0.35 14.19
C GLU A 227 -20.96 -0.69 14.67
N HIS A 228 -21.11 -1.00 15.96
CA HIS A 228 -22.40 -1.29 16.57
C HIS A 228 -23.34 -0.07 16.61
N ASP A 229 -22.82 1.10 16.95
CA ASP A 229 -23.60 2.34 17.01
C ASP A 229 -24.06 2.78 15.61
N PHE A 230 -23.20 2.60 14.60
CA PHE A 230 -23.57 2.83 13.22
C PHE A 230 -24.61 1.81 12.76
N PHE A 231 -24.40 0.51 12.98
CA PHE A 231 -25.37 -0.52 12.60
C PHE A 231 -26.78 -0.22 13.14
N ASN A 232 -26.88 0.17 14.42
CA ASN A 232 -28.13 0.50 15.09
C ASN A 232 -28.71 1.88 14.73
N GLY A 233 -28.03 2.67 13.90
CA GLY A 233 -28.49 3.99 13.48
C GLY A 233 -28.33 5.11 14.52
N ARG A 234 -27.55 4.90 15.59
CA ARG A 234 -27.16 5.97 16.53
C ARG A 234 -26.15 6.94 15.90
N ILE A 235 -25.29 6.42 15.05
CA ILE A 235 -24.36 7.20 14.23
C ILE A 235 -24.93 7.25 12.81
N CYS A 236 -25.10 8.46 12.29
CA CYS A 236 -25.57 8.74 10.94
C CYS A 236 -24.41 8.90 9.96
N GLY A 237 -23.24 9.34 10.42
CA GLY A 237 -22.08 9.61 9.56
C GLY A 237 -20.77 9.00 10.08
N ILE A 238 -19.98 8.38 9.20
CA ILE A 238 -18.59 8.01 9.49
C ILE A 238 -17.62 8.60 8.47
N ALA A 239 -16.60 9.32 8.92
CA ALA A 239 -15.40 9.62 8.12
C ALA A 239 -14.35 8.51 8.30
N ALA A 240 -14.08 7.72 7.28
CA ALA A 240 -13.27 6.50 7.39
C ALA A 240 -12.08 6.45 6.41
N THR A 241 -11.01 5.74 6.80
CA THR A 241 -10.03 5.28 5.80
C THR A 241 -10.59 4.08 5.03
N ASN A 242 -9.76 3.41 4.23
CA ASN A 242 -10.07 2.09 3.66
C ASN A 242 -10.36 0.98 4.70
N ALA A 243 -10.33 1.28 6.00
CA ALA A 243 -10.65 0.30 7.04
C ALA A 243 -12.12 -0.17 6.99
N LEU A 244 -13.04 0.66 6.45
CA LEU A 244 -14.44 0.26 6.16
C LEU A 244 -14.65 -0.17 4.70
N GLU A 245 -13.60 -0.26 3.90
CA GLU A 245 -13.67 -0.79 2.53
C GLU A 245 -13.91 -2.29 2.52
N LEU A 246 -13.46 -3.01 3.56
CA LEU A 246 -13.48 -4.47 3.65
C LEU A 246 -14.63 -4.98 4.54
N GLY A 247 -15.35 -6.01 4.06
CA GLY A 247 -16.09 -7.05 4.80
C GLY A 247 -17.10 -6.74 5.92
N ILE A 248 -17.13 -5.54 6.49
CA ILE A 248 -17.94 -5.25 7.68
C ILE A 248 -19.39 -4.97 7.23
N ASP A 249 -20.35 -5.66 7.84
CA ASP A 249 -21.77 -5.36 7.67
C ASP A 249 -22.16 -4.17 8.56
N VAL A 250 -22.01 -2.99 7.98
CA VAL A 250 -22.32 -1.70 8.61
C VAL A 250 -23.80 -1.30 8.46
N GLY A 251 -24.64 -2.21 7.96
CA GLY A 251 -26.08 -1.98 7.79
C GLY A 251 -26.43 -1.21 6.53
N HIS A 252 -27.52 -0.44 6.59
CA HIS A 252 -28.01 0.36 5.46
C HIS A 252 -27.25 1.68 5.36
N ILE A 253 -26.79 2.00 4.15
CA ILE A 253 -26.06 3.24 3.83
C ILE A 253 -26.71 3.86 2.59
N ASP A 254 -27.06 5.13 2.69
CA ASP A 254 -27.71 5.90 1.63
C ASP A 254 -26.70 6.54 0.69
N ALA A 255 -25.59 7.06 1.23
CA ALA A 255 -24.60 7.79 0.45
C ALA A 255 -23.15 7.49 0.82
N THR A 256 -22.25 7.50 -0.17
CA THR A 256 -20.80 7.46 0.02
C THR A 256 -20.15 8.72 -0.54
N LEU A 257 -19.19 9.27 0.18
CA LEU A 257 -18.35 10.39 -0.22
C LEU A 257 -16.91 9.86 -0.35
N HIS A 258 -16.21 10.22 -1.43
CA HIS A 258 -14.82 9.81 -1.66
C HIS A 258 -13.97 11.07 -1.79
N LEU A 259 -13.16 11.36 -0.78
CA LEU A 259 -12.25 12.50 -0.76
C LEU A 259 -10.95 12.14 -1.49
N GLY A 260 -10.93 12.42 -2.80
CA GLY A 260 -9.87 12.07 -3.72
C GLY A 260 -9.95 10.63 -4.23
N PHE A 261 -9.23 10.31 -5.31
CA PHE A 261 -9.18 8.96 -5.87
C PHE A 261 -8.54 7.94 -4.88
N PRO A 262 -9.22 6.83 -4.51
CA PRO A 262 -8.77 5.93 -3.44
C PRO A 262 -7.54 5.09 -3.78
N GLY A 263 -7.05 5.18 -5.01
CA GLY A 263 -5.81 4.57 -5.47
C GLY A 263 -6.01 3.42 -6.46
N SER A 264 -7.23 2.90 -6.58
CA SER A 264 -7.60 1.99 -7.67
C SER A 264 -9.07 2.18 -8.04
N ILE A 265 -9.42 1.82 -9.27
CA ILE A 265 -10.80 1.78 -9.76
C ILE A 265 -11.56 0.71 -8.97
N ALA A 266 -10.95 -0.46 -8.73
CA ALA A 266 -11.53 -1.51 -7.87
C ALA A 266 -11.92 -0.98 -6.49
N SER A 267 -11.02 -0.30 -5.77
CA SER A 267 -11.30 0.30 -4.46
C SER A 267 -12.40 1.36 -4.52
N LEU A 268 -12.44 2.18 -5.57
CA LEU A 268 -13.51 3.17 -5.74
C LEU A 268 -14.88 2.50 -5.84
N TRP A 269 -14.99 1.44 -6.64
CA TRP A 269 -16.24 0.69 -6.79
C TRP A 269 -16.63 -0.06 -5.52
N GLN A 270 -15.66 -0.64 -4.80
CA GLN A 270 -15.92 -1.30 -3.52
C GLN A 270 -16.46 -0.32 -2.48
N GLN A 271 -15.82 0.84 -2.36
CA GLN A 271 -16.26 1.89 -1.45
C GLN A 271 -17.65 2.40 -1.87
N ALA A 272 -17.90 2.64 -3.15
CA ALA A 272 -19.19 3.12 -3.66
C ALA A 272 -20.31 2.08 -3.54
N GLY A 273 -19.96 0.79 -3.58
CA GLY A 273 -20.86 -0.35 -3.35
C GLY A 273 -21.30 -0.52 -1.89
N ARG A 274 -20.75 0.27 -0.96
CA ARG A 274 -21.22 0.27 0.44
C ARG A 274 -22.61 0.90 0.58
N SER A 275 -22.97 1.85 -0.29
CA SER A 275 -24.35 2.40 -0.35
C SER A 275 -25.26 1.61 -1.30
N GLY A 276 -26.58 1.66 -1.07
CA GLY A 276 -27.58 1.11 -2.00
C GLY A 276 -27.84 -0.40 -1.88
N ARG A 277 -27.49 -1.00 -0.73
CA ARG A 277 -27.85 -2.39 -0.43
C ARG A 277 -29.36 -2.52 -0.24
N ARG A 278 -29.94 -3.64 -0.69
CA ARG A 278 -31.36 -4.03 -0.54
C ARG A 278 -32.36 -3.24 -1.42
N GLY A 279 -31.95 -2.78 -2.60
CA GLY A 279 -32.87 -2.21 -3.61
C GLY A 279 -33.19 -0.72 -3.48
N ASN A 280 -32.71 -0.03 -2.44
CA ASN A 280 -32.93 1.41 -2.27
C ASN A 280 -32.04 2.25 -3.20
N ALA A 281 -32.54 3.43 -3.59
CA ALA A 281 -31.74 4.41 -4.30
C ALA A 281 -30.53 4.84 -3.45
N SER A 282 -29.39 5.09 -4.09
CA SER A 282 -28.16 5.48 -3.39
C SER A 282 -27.34 6.50 -4.15
N LEU A 283 -26.45 7.16 -3.42
CA LEU A 283 -25.58 8.20 -3.92
C LEU A 283 -24.10 7.84 -3.67
N ALA A 284 -23.24 8.16 -4.63
CA ALA A 284 -21.80 8.12 -4.47
C ALA A 284 -21.20 9.41 -5.05
N ILE A 285 -20.46 10.18 -4.26
CA ILE A 285 -19.85 11.43 -4.71
C ILE A 285 -18.33 11.35 -4.56
N TYR A 286 -17.62 11.50 -5.68
CA TYR A 286 -16.17 11.63 -5.69
C TYR A 286 -15.77 13.10 -5.76
N VAL A 287 -15.15 13.62 -4.69
CA VAL A 287 -14.64 14.99 -4.58
C VAL A 287 -13.14 15.03 -4.86
N ALA A 288 -12.73 15.73 -5.92
CA ALA A 288 -11.33 15.77 -6.37
C ALA A 288 -10.45 16.75 -5.58
N PHE A 289 -9.18 16.37 -5.35
CA PHE A 289 -8.11 17.31 -5.03
C PHE A 289 -7.60 18.06 -6.27
N GLU A 290 -6.81 19.11 -6.05
CA GLU A 290 -6.07 19.83 -7.11
C GLU A 290 -4.92 19.02 -7.71
N GLY A 291 -4.60 17.87 -7.11
CA GLY A 291 -3.53 16.99 -7.56
C GLY A 291 -3.75 16.49 -9.00
N PRO A 292 -2.66 16.24 -9.76
CA PRO A 292 -2.76 15.94 -11.19
C PRO A 292 -3.64 14.72 -11.53
N LEU A 293 -3.60 13.67 -10.71
CA LEU A 293 -4.39 12.46 -10.89
C LEU A 293 -5.90 12.70 -10.76
N ASP A 294 -6.32 13.40 -9.71
CA ASP A 294 -7.73 13.67 -9.48
C ASP A 294 -8.29 14.59 -10.58
N GLN A 295 -7.53 15.61 -10.98
CA GLN A 295 -7.92 16.51 -12.07
C GLN A 295 -7.97 15.81 -13.44
N TYR A 296 -7.14 14.79 -13.66
CA TYR A 296 -7.23 13.97 -14.86
C TYR A 296 -8.59 13.26 -14.96
N PHE A 297 -9.05 12.60 -13.91
CA PHE A 297 -10.35 11.93 -13.91
C PHE A 297 -11.52 12.90 -14.01
N MET A 298 -11.40 14.10 -13.43
CA MET A 298 -12.40 15.15 -13.60
C MET A 298 -12.49 15.64 -15.05
N LYS A 299 -11.36 15.66 -15.78
CA LYS A 299 -11.32 16.03 -17.20
C LYS A 299 -11.76 14.90 -18.13
N PHE A 300 -11.53 13.64 -17.75
CA PHE A 300 -11.79 12.46 -18.57
C PHE A 300 -12.63 11.41 -17.82
N PRO A 301 -13.88 11.70 -17.45
CA PRO A 301 -14.70 10.83 -16.62
C PRO A 301 -14.94 9.44 -17.23
N GLN A 302 -15.01 9.34 -18.55
CA GLN A 302 -15.15 8.06 -19.26
C GLN A 302 -14.01 7.07 -18.96
N LYS A 303 -12.80 7.56 -18.65
CA LYS A 303 -11.66 6.71 -18.29
C LYS A 303 -11.84 6.06 -16.91
N LEU A 304 -12.55 6.73 -16.01
CA LEU A 304 -12.89 6.19 -14.69
C LEU A 304 -13.98 5.11 -14.79
N PHE A 305 -15.04 5.38 -15.56
CA PHE A 305 -16.21 4.51 -15.60
C PHE A 305 -16.12 3.36 -16.59
N ARG A 306 -15.33 3.50 -17.67
CA ARG A 306 -15.17 2.47 -18.72
C ARG A 306 -13.76 1.88 -18.76
N GLY A 307 -12.88 2.29 -17.85
CA GLY A 307 -11.54 1.73 -17.73
C GLY A 307 -11.61 0.26 -17.31
N PRO A 308 -10.64 -0.57 -17.73
CA PRO A 308 -10.51 -1.92 -17.19
C PRO A 308 -10.25 -1.85 -15.68
N ILE A 309 -10.83 -2.80 -14.95
CA ILE A 309 -10.58 -2.95 -13.50
C ILE A 309 -9.23 -3.64 -13.32
N GLU A 310 -8.47 -3.21 -12.31
CA GLU A 310 -7.15 -3.75 -12.04
C GLU A 310 -7.21 -5.26 -11.71
N CYS A 311 -6.21 -6.00 -12.19
CA CYS A 311 -6.01 -7.41 -11.87
C CYS A 311 -5.32 -7.58 -10.50
N CYS A 312 -5.69 -8.64 -9.78
CA CYS A 312 -5.00 -9.08 -8.59
C CYS A 312 -3.86 -10.03 -9.00
N HIS A 313 -2.63 -9.64 -8.71
CA HIS A 313 -1.43 -10.37 -9.10
C HIS A 313 -0.81 -11.10 -7.89
N ILE A 314 -0.43 -12.36 -8.09
CA ILE A 314 0.30 -13.19 -7.13
C ILE A 314 1.33 -14.01 -7.90
N ASP A 315 2.56 -14.05 -7.38
CA ASP A 315 3.60 -14.97 -7.82
C ASP A 315 3.96 -15.93 -6.67
N ALA A 316 3.28 -17.07 -6.58
CA ALA A 316 3.61 -18.09 -5.58
C ALA A 316 4.93 -18.84 -5.90
N ARG A 317 5.54 -18.58 -7.07
CA ARG A 317 6.86 -19.09 -7.47
C ARG A 317 7.98 -18.13 -7.09
N ASN A 318 7.66 -17.00 -6.46
CA ASN A 318 8.64 -16.08 -5.93
C ASN A 318 9.64 -16.84 -5.06
N ARG A 319 10.87 -16.95 -5.54
CA ARG A 319 11.89 -17.84 -4.97
C ARG A 319 12.12 -17.56 -3.49
N GLN A 320 12.16 -16.28 -3.11
CA GLN A 320 12.46 -15.88 -1.74
C GLN A 320 11.34 -16.26 -0.78
N VAL A 321 10.09 -15.98 -1.15
CA VAL A 321 8.92 -16.32 -0.35
C VAL A 321 8.74 -17.85 -0.31
N LEU A 322 8.99 -18.55 -1.42
CA LEU A 322 8.90 -19.99 -1.51
C LEU A 322 9.97 -20.71 -0.66
N GLU A 323 11.22 -20.23 -0.65
CA GLU A 323 12.30 -20.74 0.22
C GLU A 323 11.89 -20.74 1.70
N GLN A 324 11.28 -19.65 2.17
CA GLN A 324 10.78 -19.52 3.54
C GLN A 324 9.68 -20.54 3.84
N HIS A 325 8.67 -20.63 2.98
CA HIS A 325 7.52 -21.51 3.21
C HIS A 325 7.85 -23.00 3.04
N LEU A 326 8.86 -23.37 2.24
CA LEU A 326 9.32 -24.76 2.13
C LEU A 326 10.02 -25.24 3.40
N ALA A 327 10.78 -24.39 4.09
CA ALA A 327 11.32 -24.72 5.40
C ALA A 327 10.19 -25.02 6.40
N ALA A 328 9.14 -24.20 6.42
CA ALA A 328 7.96 -24.43 7.26
C ALA A 328 7.18 -25.69 6.85
N ALA A 329 7.02 -25.94 5.55
CA ALA A 329 6.35 -27.15 5.04
C ALA A 329 7.09 -28.43 5.44
N ALA A 330 8.42 -28.43 5.36
CA ALA A 330 9.26 -29.57 5.75
C ALA A 330 9.22 -29.85 7.26
N PHE A 331 9.05 -28.80 8.08
CA PHE A 331 8.86 -28.93 9.52
C PHE A 331 7.51 -29.60 9.86
N GLU A 332 6.46 -29.23 9.12
CA GLU A 332 5.11 -29.79 9.31
C GLU A 332 5.03 -31.26 8.89
N HIS A 333 5.56 -31.56 7.71
CA HIS A 333 5.63 -32.93 7.18
C HIS A 333 6.78 -33.03 6.17
N PRO A 334 7.63 -34.07 6.21
CA PRO A 334 8.79 -34.18 5.32
C PRO A 334 8.42 -34.02 3.84
N LEU A 335 9.25 -33.32 3.07
CA LEU A 335 8.99 -33.03 1.65
C LEU A 335 9.36 -34.21 0.75
N SER A 336 8.57 -34.41 -0.31
CA SER A 336 8.80 -35.40 -1.37
C SER A 336 8.72 -34.69 -2.72
N LEU A 337 9.74 -34.82 -3.57
CA LEU A 337 9.78 -34.14 -4.86
C LEU A 337 8.59 -34.50 -5.74
N SER A 338 8.29 -35.81 -5.87
CA SER A 338 7.20 -36.29 -6.72
C SER A 338 5.82 -35.88 -6.23
N ASP A 339 5.63 -35.82 -4.91
CA ASP A 339 4.31 -35.61 -4.32
C ASP A 339 4.00 -34.13 -4.10
N ASP A 340 5.03 -33.31 -3.86
CA ASP A 340 4.89 -31.91 -3.48
C ASP A 340 5.04 -30.93 -4.65
N GLU A 341 5.54 -31.37 -5.81
CA GLU A 341 5.69 -30.53 -7.01
C GLU A 341 4.35 -29.92 -7.47
N LYS A 342 3.23 -30.64 -7.32
CA LYS A 342 1.89 -30.11 -7.64
C LYS A 342 1.47 -28.92 -6.77
N TYR A 343 2.04 -28.74 -5.59
CA TYR A 343 1.72 -27.64 -4.68
C TYR A 343 2.69 -26.47 -4.83
N PHE A 344 3.98 -26.76 -4.96
CA PHE A 344 5.04 -25.74 -4.95
C PHE A 344 5.62 -25.42 -6.33
N GLY A 345 5.22 -26.16 -7.36
CA GLY A 345 5.64 -25.98 -8.75
C GLY A 345 7.00 -26.62 -9.06
N SER A 346 7.39 -26.54 -10.33
CA SER A 346 8.59 -27.19 -10.88
C SER A 346 9.92 -26.64 -10.36
N GLY A 347 9.92 -25.49 -9.69
CA GLY A 347 11.11 -24.91 -9.06
C GLY A 347 11.55 -25.60 -7.76
N LEU A 348 10.75 -26.55 -7.25
CA LEU A 348 10.91 -27.20 -5.94
C LEU A 348 12.31 -27.82 -5.74
N GLU A 349 12.82 -28.56 -6.72
CA GLU A 349 14.11 -29.27 -6.60
C GLU A 349 15.27 -28.29 -6.36
N SER A 350 15.33 -27.21 -7.16
CA SER A 350 16.39 -26.21 -7.06
C SER A 350 16.42 -25.54 -5.68
N ILE A 351 15.25 -25.33 -5.08
CA ILE A 351 15.11 -24.69 -3.77
C ILE A 351 15.44 -25.66 -2.65
N ILE A 352 14.98 -26.91 -2.73
CA ILE A 352 15.34 -27.95 -1.75
C ILE A 352 16.85 -28.12 -1.69
N MET A 353 17.53 -28.13 -2.83
CA MET A 353 18.99 -28.21 -2.88
C MET A 353 19.66 -26.97 -2.28
N ALA A 354 19.10 -25.77 -2.50
CA ALA A 354 19.58 -24.55 -1.86
C ALA A 354 19.40 -24.60 -0.32
N LEU A 355 18.26 -25.04 0.17
CA LEU A 355 17.97 -25.19 1.60
C LEU A 355 18.84 -26.28 2.26
N LYS A 356 19.13 -27.36 1.53
CA LYS A 356 20.11 -28.37 1.96
C LYS A 356 21.51 -27.76 2.13
N ASN A 357 21.96 -26.98 1.15
CA ASN A 357 23.27 -26.33 1.20
C ASN A 357 23.36 -25.30 2.34
N LYS A 358 22.23 -24.66 2.69
CA LYS A 358 22.08 -23.80 3.87
C LYS A 358 22.01 -24.57 5.21
N GLY A 359 21.98 -25.90 5.19
CA GLY A 359 21.86 -26.74 6.39
C GLY A 359 20.45 -26.75 7.01
N ILE A 360 19.43 -26.33 6.27
CA ILE A 360 18.03 -26.27 6.75
C ILE A 360 17.32 -27.61 6.52
N LEU A 361 17.64 -28.30 5.42
CA LEU A 361 17.06 -29.60 5.07
C LEU A 361 18.12 -30.69 5.04
N SER A 362 17.71 -31.90 5.41
CA SER A 362 18.52 -33.11 5.27
C SER A 362 17.71 -34.24 4.64
N THR A 363 18.40 -35.19 4.03
CA THR A 363 17.79 -36.37 3.41
C THR A 363 18.68 -37.59 3.61
N ASP A 364 18.06 -38.76 3.64
CA ASP A 364 18.78 -40.04 3.62
C ASP A 364 19.29 -40.33 2.21
N ILE A 365 20.61 -40.36 2.06
CA ILE A 365 21.32 -40.52 0.79
C ILE A 365 21.17 -41.95 0.25
N SER A 366 20.80 -42.93 1.09
CA SER A 366 20.63 -44.33 0.69
C SER A 366 19.42 -44.57 -0.23
N ARG A 367 18.49 -43.62 -0.30
CA ARG A 367 17.28 -43.71 -1.15
C ARG A 367 17.54 -43.19 -2.56
N SER A 368 16.87 -43.79 -3.55
CA SER A 368 16.89 -43.31 -4.93
C SER A 368 16.44 -41.86 -5.01
N ALA A 369 16.95 -41.10 -5.99
CA ALA A 369 16.70 -39.65 -6.09
C ALA A 369 15.21 -39.27 -6.05
N THR A 370 14.35 -40.09 -6.64
CA THR A 370 12.89 -39.92 -6.68
C THR A 370 12.17 -40.31 -5.39
N ALA A 371 12.77 -41.17 -4.55
CA ALA A 371 12.20 -41.61 -3.27
C ALA A 371 12.80 -40.87 -2.06
N ARG A 372 13.58 -39.81 -2.31
CA ARG A 372 14.20 -38.99 -1.25
C ARG A 372 13.13 -38.19 -0.52
N ILE A 373 13.15 -38.38 0.79
CA ILE A 373 12.34 -37.60 1.72
C ILE A 373 13.26 -36.55 2.36
N TRP A 374 12.82 -35.31 2.37
CA TRP A 374 13.56 -34.17 2.91
C TRP A 374 12.94 -33.71 4.22
N SER A 375 13.72 -33.84 5.30
CA SER A 375 13.28 -33.47 6.65
C SER A 375 13.92 -32.15 7.05
N TYR A 376 13.17 -31.34 7.80
CA TYR A 376 13.70 -30.13 8.41
C TYR A 376 14.70 -30.47 9.52
N VAL A 377 15.86 -29.83 9.48
CA VAL A 377 16.96 -29.94 10.47
C VAL A 377 17.52 -28.57 10.86
N GLY A 378 16.82 -27.49 10.51
CA GLY A 378 17.24 -26.13 10.82
C GLY A 378 17.27 -25.85 12.32
N LEU A 379 17.95 -24.76 12.69
CA LEU A 379 18.16 -24.36 14.09
C LEU A 379 16.89 -23.78 14.74
N GLU A 380 15.96 -23.25 13.94
CA GLU A 380 14.72 -22.69 14.47
C GLU A 380 13.81 -23.79 15.01
N LYS A 381 13.29 -23.60 16.22
CA LYS A 381 12.30 -24.53 16.79
C LYS A 381 10.99 -24.56 15.98
N MET A 382 10.64 -23.45 15.34
CA MET A 382 9.44 -23.32 14.53
C MET A 382 9.69 -22.29 13.41
N PRO A 383 9.97 -22.72 12.17
CA PRO A 383 10.28 -21.80 11.06
C PRO A 383 9.19 -20.77 10.79
N SER A 384 7.92 -21.15 10.98
CA SER A 384 6.78 -20.27 10.73
C SER A 384 6.72 -19.05 11.65
N SER A 385 7.35 -19.05 12.83
CA SER A 385 7.39 -17.83 13.66
C SER A 385 8.38 -16.78 13.16
N ALA A 386 9.34 -17.17 12.31
CA ALA A 386 10.33 -16.26 11.74
C ALA A 386 9.87 -15.60 10.43
N ILE A 387 8.79 -16.09 9.83
CA ILE A 387 8.28 -15.62 8.54
C ILE A 387 7.20 -14.56 8.78
N SER A 388 7.50 -13.32 8.42
CA SER A 388 6.52 -12.24 8.45
C SER A 388 5.65 -12.27 7.20
N ILE A 389 4.45 -12.84 7.28
CA ILE A 389 3.58 -13.00 6.11
C ILE A 389 2.89 -11.70 5.69
N ARG A 390 2.77 -10.75 6.63
CA ARG A 390 2.35 -9.38 6.35
C ARG A 390 3.54 -8.47 6.61
N ALA A 391 3.52 -7.29 6.01
CA ALA A 391 4.21 -6.13 6.58
C ALA A 391 3.46 -5.64 7.83
N ILE A 392 3.13 -6.55 8.77
CA ILE A 392 2.68 -6.18 10.10
C ILE A 392 3.95 -6.03 10.93
N GLU A 393 4.26 -4.79 11.26
CA GLU A 393 5.23 -4.50 12.29
C GLU A 393 4.68 -5.01 13.63
N THR A 394 5.46 -5.88 14.29
CA THR A 394 5.15 -6.41 15.62
C THR A 394 5.24 -5.32 16.66
N GLU A 395 6.17 -4.38 16.46
CA GLU A 395 6.41 -3.29 17.39
C GLU A 395 5.42 -2.14 17.10
N ARG A 396 4.70 -1.73 18.15
CA ARG A 396 3.70 -0.67 18.09
C ARG A 396 3.89 0.33 19.23
N TYR A 397 3.58 1.58 18.93
CA TYR A 397 3.54 2.68 19.88
C TYR A 397 2.12 2.89 20.39
N LYS A 398 1.98 2.96 21.70
CA LYS A 398 0.72 3.27 22.38
C LYS A 398 0.58 4.77 22.54
N VAL A 399 -0.59 5.32 22.21
CA VAL A 399 -0.90 6.74 22.40
C VAL A 399 -1.83 6.88 23.59
N ILE A 400 -1.40 7.55 24.65
CA ILE A 400 -2.14 7.60 25.93
C ILE A 400 -2.49 9.05 26.30
N ASP A 401 -3.74 9.29 26.71
CA ASP A 401 -4.16 10.57 27.29
C ASP A 401 -3.67 10.70 28.73
N ILE A 402 -2.81 11.69 29.02
CA ILE A 402 -2.23 11.94 30.35
C ILE A 402 -3.31 12.22 31.39
N GLN A 403 -4.38 12.94 31.03
CA GLN A 403 -5.37 13.37 32.03
C GLN A 403 -6.30 12.23 32.45
N LYS A 404 -6.63 11.34 31.51
CA LYS A 404 -7.56 10.23 31.72
C LYS A 404 -6.87 8.90 31.96
N ASN A 405 -5.58 8.82 31.66
CA ASN A 405 -4.80 7.58 31.59
C ASN A 405 -5.48 6.53 30.68
N GLU A 406 -5.96 6.97 29.53
CA GLU A 406 -6.75 6.18 28.58
C GLU A 406 -5.94 5.92 27.30
N LEU A 407 -5.92 4.68 26.83
CA LEU A 407 -5.29 4.30 25.57
C LEU A 407 -6.16 4.77 24.39
N LEU A 408 -5.63 5.66 23.56
CA LEU A 408 -6.34 6.25 22.42
C LEU A 408 -6.19 5.44 21.12
N GLU A 409 -4.98 4.95 20.84
CA GLU A 409 -4.62 4.26 19.60
C GLU A 409 -3.31 3.47 19.75
N GLU A 410 -3.13 2.45 18.92
CA GLU A 410 -1.83 1.82 18.66
C GLU A 410 -1.37 2.14 17.23
N ILE A 411 -0.11 2.58 17.09
CA ILE A 411 0.48 3.00 15.81
C ILE A 411 1.68 2.10 15.50
N GLU A 412 1.80 1.67 14.25
CA GLU A 412 2.95 0.92 13.74
C GLU A 412 4.24 1.77 13.85
N GLU A 413 5.38 1.15 14.20
CA GLU A 413 6.67 1.83 14.40
C GLU A 413 7.11 2.72 13.22
N SER A 414 7.02 2.22 11.99
CA SER A 414 7.35 2.95 10.76
C SER A 414 6.50 4.19 10.55
N LYS A 415 5.34 4.28 11.21
CA LYS A 415 4.39 5.39 11.14
C LYS A 415 4.39 6.24 12.41
N ALA A 416 4.95 5.76 13.51
CA ALA A 416 4.90 6.41 14.81
C ALA A 416 5.56 7.80 14.74
N PHE A 417 6.77 7.89 14.20
CA PHE A 417 7.53 9.14 14.13
C PHE A 417 6.99 10.14 13.09
N PHE A 418 6.04 9.74 12.24
CA PHE A 418 5.27 10.67 11.41
C PHE A 418 4.08 11.30 12.12
N GLN A 419 3.61 10.71 13.23
CA GLN A 419 2.32 11.03 13.84
C GLN A 419 2.41 11.46 15.30
N VAL A 420 3.30 10.84 16.09
CA VAL A 420 3.34 10.97 17.55
C VAL A 420 4.72 11.33 18.09
N TYR A 421 5.46 12.12 17.32
CA TYR A 421 6.70 12.76 17.79
C TYR A 421 6.44 13.85 18.83
N GLU A 422 7.42 14.18 19.66
CA GLU A 422 7.26 15.23 20.68
C GLU A 422 6.91 16.57 20.03
N GLY A 423 5.83 17.20 20.51
CA GLY A 423 5.27 18.42 19.92
C GLY A 423 4.34 18.18 18.72
N ALA A 424 4.06 16.93 18.34
CA ALA A 424 3.11 16.63 17.28
C ALA A 424 1.68 16.96 17.68
N ASN A 425 0.91 17.41 16.69
CA ASN A 425 -0.54 17.59 16.82
C ASN A 425 -1.22 16.30 16.36
N TYR A 426 -1.54 15.46 17.32
CA TYR A 426 -2.25 14.20 17.12
C TYR A 426 -3.77 14.43 17.22
N MET A 427 -4.55 13.74 16.40
CA MET A 427 -6.01 13.89 16.37
C MET A 427 -6.67 12.55 16.64
N ASN A 428 -7.69 12.55 17.51
CA ASN A 428 -8.50 11.37 17.79
C ASN A 428 -9.96 11.80 17.98
N GLN A 429 -10.86 11.27 17.15
CA GLN A 429 -12.30 11.56 17.19
C GLN A 429 -12.62 13.07 17.15
N GLY A 430 -11.89 13.80 16.32
CA GLY A 430 -12.03 15.25 16.12
C GLY A 430 -11.46 16.10 17.27
N LYS A 431 -10.89 15.47 18.30
CA LYS A 431 -10.19 16.16 19.39
C LYS A 431 -8.71 16.24 19.04
N THR A 432 -8.13 17.41 19.31
CA THR A 432 -6.68 17.62 19.14
C THR A 432 -5.96 17.33 20.45
N TYR A 433 -4.86 16.61 20.33
CA TYR A 433 -3.95 16.28 21.39
C TYR A 433 -2.55 16.76 21.00
N LEU A 434 -1.85 17.37 21.95
CA LEU A 434 -0.43 17.67 21.82
C LEU A 434 0.35 16.52 22.45
N VAL A 435 1.25 15.91 21.69
CA VAL A 435 2.21 14.95 22.24
C VAL A 435 3.20 15.72 23.11
N LYS A 436 3.17 15.45 24.42
CA LYS A 436 4.05 16.08 25.40
C LYS A 436 5.37 15.35 25.52
N GLU A 437 5.35 14.04 25.39
CA GLU A 437 6.52 13.19 25.53
C GLU A 437 6.33 11.95 24.67
N LEU A 438 7.42 11.53 24.01
CA LEU A 438 7.49 10.26 23.29
C LEU A 438 8.58 9.41 23.95
N ASP A 439 8.16 8.44 24.76
CA ASP A 439 9.04 7.43 25.33
C ASP A 439 9.26 6.33 24.30
N VAL A 440 10.41 6.39 23.62
CA VAL A 440 10.83 5.41 22.62
C VAL A 440 11.10 4.04 23.25
N ALA A 441 11.64 4.00 24.47
CA ALA A 441 12.06 2.76 25.11
C ALA A 441 10.84 1.89 25.48
N ASN A 442 9.81 2.52 26.05
CA ASN A 442 8.56 1.84 26.38
C ASN A 442 7.52 1.88 25.25
N ARG A 443 7.80 2.63 24.18
CA ARG A 443 6.91 2.87 23.02
C ARG A 443 5.58 3.49 23.40
N ILE A 444 5.64 4.56 24.18
CA ILE A 444 4.47 5.28 24.67
C ILE A 444 4.57 6.75 24.26
N ALA A 445 3.53 7.25 23.61
CA ALA A 445 3.35 8.68 23.34
C ALA A 445 2.33 9.25 24.31
N TRP A 446 2.80 10.09 25.24
CA TRP A 446 1.98 10.77 26.22
C TRP A 446 1.38 12.03 25.64
N CYS A 447 0.06 12.08 25.58
CA CYS A 447 -0.70 13.10 24.90
C CYS A 447 -1.55 13.91 25.89
N GLN A 448 -1.62 15.22 25.68
CA GLN A 448 -2.52 16.09 26.41
C GLN A 448 -3.54 16.70 25.46
N ARG A 449 -4.83 16.67 25.81
CA ARG A 449 -5.87 17.34 25.04
C ARG A 449 -5.66 18.86 25.05
N VAL A 450 -5.55 19.49 23.88
CA VAL A 450 -5.35 20.93 23.72
C VAL A 450 -6.05 21.43 22.46
N ASP A 451 -6.68 22.59 22.53
CA ASP A 451 -7.17 23.29 21.32
C ASP A 451 -6.06 24.15 20.71
N LEU A 452 -5.54 23.72 19.56
CA LEU A 452 -4.44 24.38 18.86
C LEU A 452 -4.91 25.03 17.56
N LYS A 453 -4.47 26.27 17.33
CA LYS A 453 -4.73 27.04 16.11
C LYS A 453 -3.81 26.67 14.93
N TYR A 454 -2.91 25.71 15.13
CA TYR A 454 -1.94 25.25 14.15
C TYR A 454 -1.97 23.72 14.01
N TYR A 455 -1.31 23.20 12.99
CA TYR A 455 -0.98 21.78 12.83
C TYR A 455 0.52 21.62 12.60
N THR A 456 1.02 20.40 12.76
CA THR A 456 2.42 20.07 12.52
C THR A 456 2.58 19.20 11.26
N LYS A 457 3.73 19.34 10.60
CA LYS A 457 4.20 18.46 9.50
C LYS A 457 5.65 18.11 9.77
N THR A 458 6.00 16.83 9.69
CA THR A 458 7.38 16.36 9.84
C THR A 458 8.31 16.94 8.78
N ARG A 459 9.58 17.00 9.15
CA ARG A 459 10.71 17.18 8.25
C ARG A 459 11.50 15.88 8.29
N ASP A 460 11.42 15.15 7.20
CA ASP A 460 11.98 13.81 7.07
C ASP A 460 12.47 13.58 5.65
N TYR A 461 13.30 12.55 5.51
CA TYR A 461 13.73 12.02 4.23
C TYR A 461 13.94 10.51 4.35
N THR A 462 13.94 9.83 3.21
CA THR A 462 14.28 8.41 3.12
C THR A 462 15.52 8.23 2.26
N ASP A 463 16.49 7.48 2.78
CA ASP A 463 17.70 7.04 2.10
C ASP A 463 17.61 5.58 1.71
N VAL A 464 18.04 5.26 0.49
CA VAL A 464 18.21 3.87 0.04
C VAL A 464 19.71 3.64 -0.20
N GLN A 465 20.37 2.97 0.73
CA GLN A 465 21.80 2.68 0.64
C GLN A 465 22.00 1.24 0.15
N VAL A 466 22.46 1.10 -1.09
CA VAL A 466 22.76 -0.21 -1.67
C VAL A 466 24.06 -0.75 -1.06
N THR A 467 24.00 -1.96 -0.49
CA THR A 467 25.14 -2.61 0.19
C THR A 467 26.08 -3.27 -0.83
N GLY A 468 27.39 -3.20 -0.59
CA GLY A 468 28.41 -3.80 -1.47
C GLY A 468 28.94 -2.89 -2.58
N ALA A 469 28.34 -1.71 -2.79
CA ALA A 469 28.99 -0.61 -3.48
C ALA A 469 29.91 0.09 -2.47
N ASN A 470 31.23 -0.09 -2.60
CA ASN A 470 32.15 0.85 -1.97
C ASN A 470 31.73 2.26 -2.36
N PHE A 471 31.70 3.18 -1.39
CA PHE A 471 31.51 4.61 -1.66
C PHE A 471 32.39 4.99 -2.87
N ALA A 472 31.75 5.45 -3.95
CA ALA A 472 32.29 5.53 -5.33
C ALA A 472 32.30 4.18 -6.10
N TYR A 473 31.15 3.92 -6.73
CA TYR A 473 30.84 2.86 -7.69
C TYR A 473 32.03 2.31 -8.52
N PRO A 474 32.41 1.04 -8.33
CA PRO A 474 33.03 0.26 -9.39
C PRO A 474 32.08 -0.87 -9.83
N ALA A 475 31.88 -0.99 -11.14
CA ALA A 475 31.25 -2.17 -11.73
C ALA A 475 32.06 -3.42 -11.34
N ARG A 476 31.47 -4.34 -10.58
CA ARG A 476 32.04 -5.68 -10.45
C ARG A 476 31.60 -6.51 -11.66
N THR A 477 32.50 -6.65 -12.61
CA THR A 477 32.47 -7.67 -13.64
C THR A 477 32.39 -9.04 -12.96
N THR A 478 31.24 -9.69 -13.05
CA THR A 478 31.16 -11.13 -12.78
C THR A 478 31.27 -11.85 -14.12
N SER A 479 32.30 -12.68 -14.23
CA SER A 479 32.69 -13.49 -15.39
C SER A 479 31.75 -14.67 -15.65
N LEU A 480 30.45 -14.45 -15.54
CA LEU A 480 29.40 -15.40 -15.89
C LEU A 480 28.55 -14.79 -17.00
N ARG A 481 28.47 -15.52 -18.11
CA ARG A 481 27.83 -15.15 -19.38
C ARG A 481 26.51 -14.35 -19.19
N LEU A 482 26.63 -13.03 -19.47
CA LEU A 482 25.63 -12.00 -19.81
C LEU A 482 24.34 -11.89 -18.99
N PRO A 483 24.15 -10.82 -18.20
CA PRO A 483 22.87 -10.11 -18.22
C PRO A 483 22.80 -9.22 -19.47
N ARG A 484 21.65 -9.12 -20.12
CA ARG A 484 21.37 -8.16 -21.23
C ARG A 484 21.29 -6.70 -20.76
N THR A 485 21.76 -6.44 -19.54
CA THR A 485 21.69 -5.14 -18.90
C THR A 485 22.86 -4.93 -17.93
N THR A 486 23.30 -3.69 -17.74
CA THR A 486 24.23 -3.32 -16.66
C THR A 486 23.53 -3.08 -15.32
N ALA A 487 22.19 -3.18 -15.27
CA ALA A 487 21.43 -3.05 -14.03
C ALA A 487 21.84 -4.11 -12.99
N GLN A 488 21.90 -3.68 -11.73
CA GLN A 488 22.33 -4.51 -10.61
C GLN A 488 21.20 -4.66 -9.59
N ALA A 489 20.92 -5.89 -9.16
CA ALA A 489 20.12 -6.14 -7.97
C ALA A 489 21.01 -6.51 -6.79
N GLN A 490 20.84 -5.80 -5.69
CA GLN A 490 21.65 -5.93 -4.49
C GLN A 490 20.81 -5.68 -3.24
N SER A 491 21.29 -6.22 -2.12
CA SER A 491 20.71 -5.89 -0.83
C SER A 491 20.91 -4.41 -0.55
N CYS A 492 19.90 -3.76 0.00
CA CYS A 492 19.96 -2.36 0.37
C CYS A 492 19.35 -2.12 1.75
N ARG A 493 19.85 -1.08 2.38
CA ARG A 493 19.37 -0.58 3.65
C ARG A 493 18.55 0.67 3.41
N VAL A 494 17.27 0.61 3.73
CA VAL A 494 16.37 1.77 3.65
C VAL A 494 16.32 2.41 5.03
N THR A 495 16.60 3.71 5.10
CA THR A 495 16.61 4.47 6.35
C THR A 495 15.76 5.72 6.22
N THR A 496 14.74 5.84 7.07
CA THR A 496 13.99 7.10 7.22
C THR A 496 14.52 7.85 8.44
N THR A 497 14.83 9.12 8.24
CA THR A 497 15.37 10.02 9.26
C THR A 497 14.40 11.18 9.48
N TRP A 498 14.06 11.46 10.74
CA TRP A 498 13.27 12.62 11.14
C TRP A 498 14.16 13.60 11.93
N PHE A 499 14.27 14.82 11.40
CA PHE A 499 15.18 15.83 11.92
C PHE A 499 14.46 17.12 12.35
N GLY A 500 13.13 17.10 12.40
CA GLY A 500 12.34 18.21 12.88
C GLY A 500 10.90 18.19 12.40
N PHE A 501 10.21 19.28 12.65
CA PHE A 501 8.87 19.52 12.14
C PHE A 501 8.59 21.02 11.96
N ARG A 502 7.57 21.33 11.17
CA ARG A 502 7.07 22.70 10.96
C ARG A 502 5.73 22.86 11.67
N LYS A 503 5.52 23.99 12.34
CA LYS A 503 4.21 24.41 12.83
C LYS A 503 3.59 25.35 11.81
N ILE A 504 2.35 25.05 11.44
CA ILE A 504 1.66 25.68 10.32
C ILE A 504 0.29 26.17 10.79
N TRP A 505 0.02 27.46 10.63
CA TRP A 505 -1.27 28.04 11.01
C TRP A 505 -2.42 27.42 10.21
N LYS A 506 -3.47 26.93 10.89
CA LYS A 506 -4.63 26.30 10.24
C LYS A 506 -5.33 27.24 9.25
N LYS A 507 -5.40 28.54 9.55
CA LYS A 507 -6.14 29.52 8.72
C LYS A 507 -5.36 29.97 7.47
N SER A 508 -4.06 30.19 7.59
CA SER A 508 -3.24 30.75 6.51
C SER A 508 -2.41 29.70 5.76
N ASN A 509 -2.25 28.50 6.31
CA ASN A 509 -1.30 27.48 5.86
C ASN A 509 0.15 28.01 5.77
N GLN A 510 0.47 29.06 6.52
CA GLN A 510 1.82 29.59 6.61
C GLN A 510 2.58 28.90 7.74
N VAL A 511 3.81 28.47 7.43
CA VAL A 511 4.79 28.03 8.43
C VAL A 511 5.14 29.25 9.27
N PHE A 512 4.99 29.16 10.59
CA PHE A 512 5.37 30.25 11.50
C PHE A 512 6.47 29.88 12.46
N ASP A 513 6.75 28.59 12.58
CA ASP A 513 7.79 28.06 13.45
C ASP A 513 8.32 26.75 12.86
N THR A 514 9.61 26.51 13.05
CA THR A 514 10.30 25.28 12.64
C THR A 514 11.11 24.81 13.82
N VAL A 515 10.82 23.59 14.26
CA VAL A 515 11.43 22.99 15.45
C VAL A 515 12.36 21.89 14.99
N GLU A 516 13.59 21.90 15.49
CA GLU A 516 14.52 20.79 15.34
C GLU A 516 14.18 19.70 16.35
N LEU A 517 14.20 18.46 15.88
CA LEU A 517 13.88 17.29 16.69
C LEU A 517 14.71 16.13 16.14
N SER A 518 15.42 15.43 17.01
CA SER A 518 16.16 14.24 16.63
C SER A 518 15.41 13.01 17.12
N LEU A 519 14.82 12.26 16.20
CA LEU A 519 14.20 10.97 16.50
C LEU A 519 15.11 9.83 16.02
N PRO A 520 14.99 8.64 16.61
CA PRO A 520 15.69 7.47 16.09
C PRO A 520 15.35 7.22 14.62
N ASN A 521 16.35 6.78 13.88
CA ASN A 521 16.16 6.35 12.50
C ASN A 521 15.35 5.05 12.47
N TYR A 522 14.47 4.93 11.47
CA TYR A 522 13.81 3.67 11.16
C TYR A 522 14.53 3.04 9.98
N THR A 523 15.15 1.89 10.21
CA THR A 523 16.01 1.23 9.24
C THR A 523 15.61 -0.22 9.06
N TYR A 524 15.52 -0.66 7.81
CA TYR A 524 15.32 -2.07 7.47
C TYR A 524 16.15 -2.45 6.25
N GLU A 525 16.53 -3.72 6.19
CA GLU A 525 17.22 -4.32 5.05
C GLU A 525 16.19 -4.90 4.08
N THR A 526 16.43 -4.70 2.78
CA THR A 526 15.58 -5.15 1.68
C THR A 526 16.43 -5.34 0.41
N GLN A 527 15.82 -5.48 -0.76
CA GLN A 527 16.49 -5.54 -2.05
C GLN A 527 16.15 -4.32 -2.89
N ALA A 528 17.12 -3.86 -3.66
CA ALA A 528 16.96 -2.83 -4.68
C ALA A 528 17.57 -3.28 -6.00
N VAL A 529 16.99 -2.76 -7.07
CA VAL A 529 17.52 -2.86 -8.43
C VAL A 529 17.73 -1.45 -8.96
N TRP A 530 18.88 -1.24 -9.58
CA TRP A 530 19.24 0.09 -10.06
C TRP A 530 20.12 0.03 -11.30
N ILE A 531 20.07 1.11 -12.08
CA ILE A 531 20.98 1.38 -13.19
C ILE A 531 21.55 2.79 -13.04
N GLN A 532 22.82 2.95 -13.38
CA GLN A 532 23.48 4.25 -13.33
C GLN A 532 23.00 5.15 -14.46
N VAL A 533 22.84 6.44 -14.18
CA VAL A 533 22.62 7.46 -15.19
C VAL A 533 23.96 8.15 -15.49
N PRO A 534 24.46 8.11 -16.73
CA PRO A 534 25.68 8.82 -17.13
C PRO A 534 25.66 10.33 -16.81
N GLN A 535 26.78 10.84 -16.32
CA GLN A 535 26.97 12.26 -15.99
C GLN A 535 26.74 13.18 -17.20
N THR A 536 27.06 12.70 -18.41
CA THR A 536 26.85 13.40 -19.68
C THR A 536 25.37 13.73 -19.91
N ILE A 537 24.47 12.80 -19.57
CA ILE A 537 23.02 12.97 -19.70
C ILE A 537 22.51 14.01 -18.70
N LYS A 538 23.00 13.99 -17.46
CA LYS A 538 22.65 15.02 -16.47
C LYS A 538 23.00 16.41 -16.99
N THR A 539 24.22 16.60 -17.47
CA THR A 539 24.67 17.88 -18.04
C THR A 539 23.78 18.30 -19.22
N ALA A 540 23.37 17.36 -20.08
CA ALA A 540 22.49 17.65 -21.22
C ALA A 540 21.09 18.12 -20.79
N VAL A 541 20.49 17.47 -19.78
CA VAL A 541 19.19 17.86 -19.22
C VAL A 541 19.26 19.25 -18.57
N GLU A 542 20.30 19.50 -17.76
CA GLU A 542 20.48 20.79 -17.07
C GLU A 542 20.76 21.93 -18.05
N THR A 543 21.44 21.66 -19.17
CA THR A 543 21.68 22.66 -20.25
C THR A 543 20.38 23.17 -20.88
N LEU A 544 19.31 22.36 -20.89
CA LEU A 544 17.98 22.75 -21.37
C LEU A 544 17.12 23.43 -20.28
N ASN A 545 17.70 23.76 -19.11
CA ASN A 545 17.00 24.26 -17.92
C ASN A 545 15.90 23.31 -17.40
N TYR A 546 15.99 22.02 -17.72
CA TYR A 546 15.09 21.02 -17.17
C TYR A 546 15.56 20.55 -15.80
N SER A 547 14.61 20.15 -14.94
CA SER A 547 14.94 19.58 -13.64
C SER A 547 15.42 18.14 -13.80
N PHE A 548 16.73 17.89 -13.68
CA PHE A 548 17.28 16.53 -13.71
C PHE A 548 16.66 15.65 -12.63
N ARG A 549 16.47 16.17 -11.41
CA ARG A 549 15.79 15.45 -10.33
C ARG A 549 14.33 15.16 -10.64
N GLY A 550 13.59 16.13 -11.19
CA GLY A 550 12.22 15.91 -11.63
C GLY A 550 12.13 14.90 -12.77
N GLY A 551 13.14 14.85 -13.63
CA GLY A 551 13.32 13.83 -14.66
C GLY A 551 13.57 12.44 -14.10
N LEU A 552 14.49 12.29 -13.13
CA LEU A 552 14.73 11.00 -12.44
C LEU A 552 13.47 10.50 -11.74
N HIS A 553 12.77 11.38 -11.02
CA HIS A 553 11.52 11.03 -10.34
C HIS A 553 10.45 10.55 -11.32
N ALA A 554 10.28 11.28 -12.44
CA ALA A 554 9.35 10.92 -13.51
C ALA A 554 9.78 9.63 -14.25
N ALA A 555 11.07 9.39 -14.44
CA ALA A 555 11.60 8.17 -15.03
C ALA A 555 11.32 6.96 -14.13
N CYS A 556 11.58 7.06 -12.82
CA CYS A 556 11.24 6.04 -11.84
C CYS A 556 9.73 5.71 -11.87
N HIS A 557 8.87 6.72 -11.92
CA HIS A 557 7.42 6.50 -12.04
C HIS A 557 7.03 5.83 -13.36
N ALA A 558 7.63 6.23 -14.48
CA ALA A 558 7.38 5.60 -15.78
C ALA A 558 7.76 4.12 -15.75
N LEU A 559 8.89 3.77 -15.14
CA LEU A 559 9.28 2.38 -14.91
C LEU A 559 8.26 1.64 -14.04
N LEU A 560 7.89 2.20 -12.88
CA LEU A 560 6.87 1.60 -12.00
C LEU A 560 5.54 1.34 -12.72
N ASN A 561 5.19 2.19 -13.69
CA ASN A 561 3.97 2.06 -14.48
C ASN A 561 4.03 0.95 -15.54
N VAL A 562 5.22 0.59 -16.05
CA VAL A 562 5.40 -0.50 -17.02
C VAL A 562 5.76 -1.84 -16.39
N VAL A 563 6.31 -1.87 -15.17
CA VAL A 563 6.64 -3.12 -14.44
C VAL A 563 5.51 -4.15 -14.45
N PRO A 564 4.24 -3.78 -14.19
CA PRO A 564 3.13 -4.75 -14.20
C PRO A 564 2.89 -5.46 -15.54
N MET A 565 3.44 -4.97 -16.65
CA MET A 565 3.35 -5.62 -17.96
C MET A 565 4.28 -6.83 -18.08
N TYR A 566 5.30 -6.92 -17.22
CA TYR A 566 6.35 -7.94 -17.27
C TYR A 566 6.39 -8.81 -16.02
N ILE A 567 6.08 -8.23 -14.86
CA ILE A 567 6.13 -8.91 -13.57
C ILE A 567 4.77 -8.84 -12.88
N VAL A 568 4.34 -9.99 -12.39
CA VAL A 568 3.10 -10.18 -11.64
C VAL A 568 3.32 -9.68 -10.21
N GLY A 569 2.76 -8.51 -9.88
CA GLY A 569 2.82 -7.95 -8.52
C GLY A 569 1.87 -6.77 -8.31
N ASN A 570 1.83 -6.22 -7.10
CA ASN A 570 1.08 -5.00 -6.80
C ASN A 570 1.96 -3.75 -6.92
N SER A 571 1.31 -2.61 -7.14
CA SER A 571 1.97 -1.29 -7.11
C SER A 571 2.53 -0.88 -5.75
N SER A 572 2.21 -1.62 -4.67
CA SER A 572 2.77 -1.43 -3.34
C SER A 572 4.00 -2.27 -3.07
N ASP A 573 4.27 -3.29 -3.89
CA ASP A 573 5.37 -4.23 -3.66
C ASP A 573 6.71 -3.71 -4.17
N LEU A 574 6.70 -2.61 -4.93
CA LEU A 574 7.87 -1.93 -5.47
C LEU A 574 7.69 -0.42 -5.29
N ALA A 575 8.74 0.25 -4.82
CA ALA A 575 8.80 1.69 -4.67
C ALA A 575 10.03 2.23 -5.38
N SER A 576 10.09 3.55 -5.55
CA SER A 576 11.26 4.25 -6.06
C SER A 576 11.73 5.31 -5.07
N GLU A 577 12.94 5.81 -5.28
CA GLU A 577 13.38 7.05 -4.62
C GLU A 577 12.45 8.20 -5.07
N CYS A 578 11.71 8.79 -4.12
CA CYS A 578 10.91 9.98 -4.37
C CYS A 578 11.72 11.22 -4.01
N VAL A 579 11.60 12.26 -4.84
CA VAL A 579 12.29 13.53 -4.62
C VAL A 579 11.41 14.45 -3.77
N ASN A 580 11.89 14.79 -2.58
CA ASN A 580 11.30 15.86 -1.78
C ASN A 580 11.84 17.22 -2.30
N PRO A 581 10.97 18.21 -2.62
CA PRO A 581 11.39 19.52 -3.12
C PRO A 581 12.35 20.29 -2.19
N TYR A 582 12.37 19.96 -0.90
CA TYR A 582 13.21 20.61 0.10
C TYR A 582 14.49 19.84 0.43
N ASP A 583 14.77 18.76 -0.29
CA ASP A 583 15.94 17.92 -0.05
C ASP A 583 17.18 18.48 -0.78
N SER A 584 18.22 18.81 -0.02
CA SER A 584 19.49 19.34 -0.54
C SER A 584 20.62 18.30 -0.58
N ARG A 585 20.35 17.05 -0.20
CA ARG A 585 21.37 15.99 -0.13
C ARG A 585 21.81 15.57 -1.51
N ASN A 586 23.04 15.08 -1.64
CA ASN A 586 23.51 14.53 -2.90
C ASN A 586 22.94 13.11 -3.08
N ILE A 587 21.99 12.95 -4.00
CA ILE A 587 21.40 11.66 -4.35
C ILE A 587 22.20 11.12 -5.54
N PRO A 588 22.62 9.85 -5.52
CA PRO A 588 23.33 9.28 -6.65
C PRO A 588 22.52 9.34 -7.95
N GLU A 589 23.23 9.50 -9.06
CA GLU A 589 22.65 9.61 -10.40
C GLU A 589 22.28 8.21 -10.90
N ARG A 590 21.11 7.73 -10.50
CA ARG A 590 20.62 6.40 -10.84
C ARG A 590 19.09 6.38 -10.92
N ILE A 591 18.58 5.43 -11.69
CA ILE A 591 17.18 5.01 -11.62
C ILE A 591 17.15 3.81 -10.69
N LEU A 592 16.45 3.91 -9.56
CA LEU A 592 16.41 2.86 -8.54
C LEU A 592 14.96 2.51 -8.17
N LEU A 593 14.68 1.21 -8.17
CA LEU A 593 13.48 0.60 -7.63
C LEU A 593 13.86 -0.33 -6.46
N TYR A 594 13.04 -0.42 -5.43
CA TYR A 594 13.30 -1.26 -4.27
C TYR A 594 12.02 -1.83 -3.68
N ASP A 595 12.13 -2.96 -2.98
CA ASP A 595 11.01 -3.57 -2.29
C ASP A 595 10.78 -2.80 -0.97
N PRO A 596 9.65 -2.10 -0.76
CA PRO A 596 9.42 -1.23 0.40
C PRO A 596 8.96 -2.02 1.64
N HIS A 597 9.52 -3.20 1.84
CA HIS A 597 9.17 -4.15 2.90
C HIS A 597 10.44 -4.75 3.52
N PRO A 598 10.53 -4.86 4.86
CA PRO A 598 11.62 -5.56 5.51
C PRO A 598 11.79 -6.98 4.97
N GLY A 599 13.04 -7.35 4.66
CA GLY A 599 13.40 -8.62 4.05
C GLY A 599 13.27 -8.64 2.52
N GLY A 600 12.48 -7.75 1.91
CA GLY A 600 12.23 -7.73 0.47
C GLY A 600 11.15 -8.71 0.03
N THR A 601 10.48 -8.38 -1.07
CA THR A 601 9.44 -9.20 -1.71
C THR A 601 10.02 -10.03 -2.85
N GLY A 602 11.26 -9.76 -3.28
CA GLY A 602 11.95 -10.43 -4.37
C GLY A 602 11.63 -9.85 -5.75
N ILE A 603 10.74 -8.85 -5.84
CA ILE A 603 10.34 -8.23 -7.12
C ILE A 603 11.51 -7.47 -7.72
N SER A 604 12.26 -6.69 -6.92
CA SER A 604 13.44 -5.97 -7.39
C SER A 604 14.46 -6.88 -8.08
N VAL A 605 14.67 -8.09 -7.56
CA VAL A 605 15.59 -9.08 -8.17
C VAL A 605 15.06 -9.57 -9.51
N GLN A 606 13.76 -9.83 -9.63
CA GLN A 606 13.15 -10.23 -10.90
C GLN A 606 13.25 -9.11 -11.96
N VAL A 607 13.01 -7.87 -11.54
CA VAL A 607 13.11 -6.67 -12.39
C VAL A 607 14.50 -6.51 -13.01
N GLN A 608 15.56 -6.94 -12.32
CA GLN A 608 16.94 -6.83 -12.83
C GLN A 608 17.11 -7.48 -14.20
N HIS A 609 16.56 -8.68 -14.39
CA HIS A 609 16.79 -9.45 -15.62
C HIS A 609 16.15 -8.82 -16.86
N ILE A 610 15.19 -7.92 -16.67
CA ILE A 610 14.39 -7.29 -17.71
C ILE A 610 14.52 -5.75 -17.68
N PHE A 611 15.52 -5.22 -16.99
CA PHE A 611 15.59 -3.79 -16.70
C PHE A 611 15.70 -2.95 -17.98
N SER A 612 16.49 -3.41 -18.97
CA SER A 612 16.60 -2.75 -20.26
C SER A 612 15.29 -2.77 -21.05
N GLU A 613 14.58 -3.89 -21.07
CA GLU A 613 13.26 -3.99 -21.69
C GLU A 613 12.26 -3.03 -21.03
N LEU A 614 12.33 -2.87 -19.70
CA LEU A 614 11.49 -1.92 -18.96
C LEU A 614 11.85 -0.47 -19.29
N LEU A 615 13.13 -0.13 -19.47
CA LEU A 615 13.54 1.20 -19.91
C LEU A 615 12.99 1.51 -21.30
N THR A 616 13.10 0.57 -22.25
CA THR A 616 12.54 0.73 -23.60
C THR A 616 11.02 0.89 -23.56
N ALA A 617 10.31 0.05 -22.80
CA ALA A 617 8.86 0.15 -22.64
C ALA A 617 8.43 1.46 -21.98
N ALA A 618 9.17 1.93 -20.96
CA ALA A 618 8.92 3.22 -20.32
C ALA A 618 9.16 4.37 -21.31
N LEU A 619 10.20 4.29 -22.15
CA LEU A 619 10.46 5.28 -23.20
C LEU A 619 9.32 5.33 -24.22
N GLU A 620 8.84 4.18 -24.68
CA GLU A 620 7.70 4.06 -25.59
C GLU A 620 6.42 4.63 -24.96
N LEU A 621 6.16 4.33 -23.68
CA LEU A 621 5.04 4.88 -22.92
C LEU A 621 5.09 6.42 -22.88
N LEU A 622 6.28 6.98 -22.62
CA LEU A 622 6.47 8.43 -22.52
C LEU A 622 6.36 9.12 -23.88
N ALA A 623 6.97 8.54 -24.92
CA ALA A 623 6.99 9.08 -26.27
C ALA A 623 5.62 9.02 -26.95
N SER A 624 4.85 7.95 -26.73
CA SER A 624 3.50 7.79 -27.29
C SER A 624 2.45 8.66 -26.60
N CYS A 625 2.70 9.12 -25.37
CA CYS A 625 1.75 9.93 -24.62
C CYS A 625 1.78 11.40 -25.06
N CYS A 626 0.66 11.97 -25.50
CA CYS A 626 0.58 13.37 -25.96
C CYS A 626 0.34 14.42 -24.83
N CYS A 627 0.62 14.07 -23.57
CA CYS A 627 0.45 14.98 -22.44
C CYS A 627 1.61 15.99 -22.32
N SER A 628 1.40 17.04 -21.50
CA SER A 628 2.38 18.11 -21.24
C SER A 628 3.73 17.58 -20.75
N GLY A 629 4.83 18.11 -21.30
CA GLY A 629 6.20 17.75 -20.93
C GLY A 629 6.57 18.08 -19.48
N ASP A 630 6.08 19.20 -18.95
CA ASP A 630 6.51 19.69 -17.62
C ASP A 630 5.89 18.94 -16.44
N THR A 631 4.85 18.14 -16.66
CA THR A 631 4.09 17.47 -15.56
C THR A 631 3.69 16.03 -15.87
N GLY A 632 3.52 15.71 -17.16
CA GLY A 632 2.95 14.46 -17.64
C GLY A 632 1.55 14.14 -17.10
N CYS A 633 1.13 12.87 -17.19
CA CYS A 633 -0.22 12.43 -16.80
C CYS A 633 -0.23 11.05 -16.12
N PRO A 634 -1.38 10.59 -15.58
CA PRO A 634 -1.55 9.24 -14.99
C PRO A 634 -1.20 8.07 -15.89
N ASN A 635 -1.28 8.25 -17.22
CA ASN A 635 -0.93 7.19 -18.17
C ASN A 635 0.56 7.18 -18.51
N CYS A 636 1.41 8.03 -17.92
CA CYS A 636 2.83 8.05 -18.22
C CYS A 636 3.74 8.18 -16.99
N VAL A 637 3.80 9.34 -16.33
CA VAL A 637 4.80 9.66 -15.28
C VAL A 637 4.19 9.86 -13.89
N GLN A 638 2.87 9.87 -13.76
CA GLN A 638 2.27 9.97 -12.43
C GLN A 638 2.06 8.57 -11.88
N ASN A 639 2.41 8.41 -10.61
CA ASN A 639 2.24 7.18 -9.87
C ASN A 639 1.30 7.41 -8.68
N ILE A 640 0.35 6.50 -8.49
CA ILE A 640 -0.66 6.59 -7.45
C ILE A 640 -0.05 6.46 -6.04
N SER A 641 1.06 5.73 -5.92
CA SER A 641 1.77 5.46 -4.67
C SER A 641 2.79 6.54 -4.30
N CYS A 642 2.94 7.60 -5.10
CA CYS A 642 3.91 8.67 -4.85
C CYS A 642 3.57 9.43 -3.54
N ARG A 643 4.47 9.35 -2.55
CA ARG A 643 4.30 9.99 -1.22
C ARG A 643 4.34 11.52 -1.29
N GLU A 644 4.99 12.06 -2.32
CA GLU A 644 5.10 13.50 -2.59
C GLU A 644 4.00 14.01 -3.52
N TYR A 645 2.87 13.30 -3.65
CA TYR A 645 1.70 13.72 -4.44
C TYR A 645 2.00 14.01 -5.92
N ASN A 646 3.01 13.34 -6.48
CA ASN A 646 3.49 13.59 -7.84
C ASN A 646 4.00 15.03 -8.04
N GLU A 647 4.45 15.68 -6.97
CA GLU A 647 5.21 16.93 -7.05
C GLU A 647 6.61 16.66 -7.62
N VAL A 648 7.20 17.66 -8.28
CA VAL A 648 8.55 17.59 -8.86
C VAL A 648 8.67 16.44 -9.88
N LEU A 649 7.88 16.52 -10.96
CA LEU A 649 7.98 15.63 -12.11
C LEU A 649 8.34 16.43 -13.35
N HIS A 650 9.09 15.83 -14.27
CA HIS A 650 9.39 16.42 -15.57
C HIS A 650 9.50 15.31 -16.63
N LYS A 651 8.50 15.21 -17.50
CA LYS A 651 8.39 14.13 -18.49
C LYS A 651 9.48 14.23 -19.57
N ASP A 652 9.74 15.40 -20.12
CA ASP A 652 10.72 15.53 -21.20
C ASP A 652 12.15 15.23 -20.72
N ALA A 653 12.49 15.68 -19.51
CA ALA A 653 13.71 15.26 -18.82
C ALA A 653 13.76 13.74 -18.60
N ALA A 654 12.65 13.10 -18.20
CA ALA A 654 12.59 11.64 -18.05
C ALA A 654 12.83 10.90 -19.38
N ILE A 655 12.29 11.41 -20.50
CA ILE A 655 12.54 10.87 -21.85
C ILE A 655 14.03 10.94 -22.17
N MET A 656 14.66 12.10 -21.96
CA MET A 656 16.09 12.28 -22.21
C MET A 656 16.95 11.33 -21.35
N ILE A 657 16.59 11.18 -20.07
CA ILE A 657 17.29 10.32 -19.13
C ILE A 657 17.19 8.85 -19.56
N ILE A 658 15.97 8.35 -19.75
CA ILE A 658 15.75 6.95 -20.12
C ILE A 658 16.40 6.65 -21.46
N LYS A 659 16.20 7.52 -22.47
CA LYS A 659 16.79 7.33 -23.80
C LYS A 659 18.32 7.27 -23.73
N GLY A 660 18.96 8.18 -23.02
CA GLY A 660 20.41 8.18 -22.91
C GLY A 660 20.95 6.94 -22.17
N VAL A 661 20.23 6.43 -21.17
CA VAL A 661 20.62 5.17 -20.49
C VAL A 661 20.47 3.98 -21.43
N VAL A 662 19.41 3.90 -22.23
CA VAL A 662 19.22 2.83 -23.22
C VAL A 662 20.34 2.85 -24.29
N GLU A 663 20.70 4.03 -24.80
CA GLU A 663 21.79 4.18 -25.77
C GLU A 663 23.15 3.75 -25.19
N GLU A 664 23.42 4.07 -23.93
CA GLU A 664 24.64 3.65 -23.22
C GLU A 664 24.69 2.12 -23.06
N GLU A 665 23.58 1.48 -22.66
CA GLU A 665 23.46 0.02 -22.56
C GLU A 665 23.76 -0.65 -23.91
N GLU A 666 23.16 -0.16 -25.00
CA GLU A 666 23.42 -0.70 -26.33
C GLU A 666 24.88 -0.57 -26.74
N SER A 667 25.51 0.57 -26.44
CA SER A 667 26.93 0.80 -26.73
C SER A 667 27.83 -0.16 -25.93
N TYR A 668 27.54 -0.33 -24.65
CA TYR A 668 28.28 -1.23 -23.76
C TYR A 668 28.27 -2.67 -24.28
N PHE A 669 27.10 -3.22 -24.63
CA PHE A 669 27.01 -4.60 -25.12
C PHE A 669 27.56 -4.78 -26.54
N LYS A 670 27.45 -3.77 -27.42
CA LYS A 670 28.13 -3.78 -28.73
C LYS A 670 29.64 -3.91 -28.55
N SER A 671 30.24 -3.11 -27.66
CA SER A 671 31.68 -3.13 -27.41
C SER A 671 32.17 -4.49 -26.89
N ILE A 672 31.39 -5.16 -26.03
CA ILE A 672 31.72 -6.51 -25.52
C ILE A 672 31.64 -7.55 -26.64
N SER A 673 30.66 -7.44 -27.53
CA SER A 673 30.50 -8.37 -28.65
C SER A 673 31.58 -8.23 -29.73
N GLU A 674 32.16 -7.03 -29.88
CA GLU A 674 33.29 -6.79 -30.79
C GLU A 674 34.63 -7.27 -30.20
N LEU A 675 34.71 -7.44 -28.88
CA LEU A 675 35.88 -7.94 -28.15
C LEU A 675 35.89 -9.47 -27.95
N SER A 676 34.77 -10.15 -28.22
CA SER A 676 34.57 -11.61 -28.11
C SER A 676 34.64 -12.30 -29.46
#